data_AF-A0A9E0H9Q3-F1
#
_entry.id   AF-A0A9E0H9Q3-F1
#
_cell.length_a   1.000
_cell.length_b   1.000
_cell.length_c   1.000
_cell.angle_alpha   90.00
_cell.angle_beta   90.00
_cell.angle_gamma   90.00
#
_symmetry.space_group_name_H-M   'P 1'
#
loop_
_entity.id
_entity.type
_entity.pdbx_description
1 polymer ?
#
loop_
_entity_poly.entity_id
_entity_poly.type
_entity_poly.pdbx_seq_one_letter_code
_entity_poly.pdbx_strand_id
1 'polypeptide(L)'
;MAQPFSPAQVVWIFAAEDESVARELLDLAAVLEFQGLLKNWSRFDLHSGHAPVDALVARARSADVLVLLLSAALPSAVPPPQLEALVAGASASHRTRVVAVAVRPGGELFGLSPRAVLPRDGAPLLGRPNRRDAMLEVIGALQSAATLRRSAAAGDLGALPLGDSSPPPVAIVAPASAPTLDGVEPLDAQLLATSINDIFRLDGPPTHTFVEPAGFGELKLELRTMGTGLILEGPSKVGKSTATRKAMAALGVPPEAQIWWHGQDLPPLVEFQRTLDQLRSATTNTWLFIDDFHYVEDPAYRRSLAVCMKLLADQDQRHGKVTLIGINPLGESLISAMPDLAGRYRAPRLFVDRDLQVKSKVAELIILGERAANLRFTRRDEFVDAAGGSFFLAQWLCNRAAVKAGFEAAQPRVAEVSLGPADVIGLIQGELSARFRGPLIDFAGFDQASPPPRGAALSLLWLLGRSPEGFVPVKEARLRFPMLTRSLDWFLASNLTQCFRDHPRLRGLLYYNPATTTLTLEDPQLKFYLRELDWVTFAEASGLGQVAFHAEDGPLWPRGVEATGTAHGSSIVTGTGSVLLADVKAHGNATVGPRPRRLLHLSDLHFSNLDQSKVAYAQLAADLRQQDIDAKLDALVVSGDLVNRADPKEYDAARFFLELLMNGFGLSSRQVVLVPGNHDVSWDLSRSAYQLVRRSEHRAPLVPGSYVEHSTSVIEVRDDDRYGQRFQPFADLVKTITGEPYPLAAVDQATLHSLDDGKLLVLGLNSAWENDHHFPDRASIHGGALADALIKLGPASAEQLRVAVFHHPIHSGEESRIKDVGFLQQLAVHGFRLVLHGHVHRADASLYRYDRSPSGGRQLEVVAAGTFGAPTREWVPGYPLQYNLLLIAPDAITVETRKREEVNGAWSPDARWQQGPGQDPLPRYVIPRSPER
;
A
#
# COMPACT_ATOMS: atom_id res chain seq x y z
N MET A 1 -20.88 -20.11 25.32
CA MET A 1 -19.98 -19.94 24.16
C MET A 1 -20.86 -19.83 22.92
N ALA A 2 -20.89 -18.66 22.29
CA ALA A 2 -21.73 -18.39 21.11
C ALA A 2 -21.12 -19.08 19.87
N GLN A 3 -21.94 -19.80 19.10
CA GLN A 3 -21.53 -20.38 17.82
C GLN A 3 -21.14 -19.26 16.82
N PRO A 4 -20.16 -19.48 15.92
CA PRO A 4 -19.87 -18.54 14.85
C PRO A 4 -21.03 -18.50 13.84
N PHE A 5 -21.65 -17.33 13.65
CA PHE A 5 -22.81 -17.17 12.76
C PHE A 5 -22.43 -17.24 11.28
N SER A 6 -23.19 -18.00 10.49
CA SER A 6 -23.03 -18.12 9.04
C SER A 6 -23.59 -16.90 8.29
N PRO A 7 -23.01 -16.50 7.14
CA PRO A 7 -23.54 -15.41 6.32
C PRO A 7 -24.91 -15.77 5.74
N ALA A 8 -25.81 -14.78 5.64
CA ALA A 8 -27.15 -14.98 5.07
C ALA A 8 -27.07 -15.34 3.58
N GLN A 9 -27.70 -16.44 3.17
CA GLN A 9 -27.78 -16.85 1.77
C GLN A 9 -28.82 -16.00 1.05
N VAL A 10 -28.36 -15.22 0.07
CA VAL A 10 -29.20 -14.32 -0.73
C VAL A 10 -29.33 -14.88 -2.13
N VAL A 11 -30.55 -15.09 -2.61
CA VAL A 11 -30.82 -15.56 -3.97
C VAL A 11 -31.51 -14.46 -4.78
N TRP A 12 -30.93 -14.11 -5.92
CA TRP A 12 -31.43 -13.08 -6.83
C TRP A 12 -32.15 -13.71 -8.03
N ILE A 13 -33.42 -13.35 -8.25
CA ILE A 13 -34.25 -13.79 -9.38
C ILE A 13 -34.59 -12.58 -10.25
N PHE A 14 -34.20 -12.65 -11.53
CA PHE A 14 -34.39 -11.60 -12.51
C PHE A 14 -34.41 -12.14 -13.95
N ALA A 15 -35.08 -11.40 -14.85
CA ALA A 15 -35.12 -11.70 -16.28
C ALA A 15 -33.80 -11.40 -16.98
N ALA A 16 -33.57 -12.01 -18.15
CA ALA A 16 -32.36 -11.75 -18.96
C ALA A 16 -32.22 -10.27 -19.35
N GLU A 17 -33.34 -9.60 -19.57
CA GLU A 17 -33.40 -8.19 -19.98
C GLU A 17 -33.05 -7.21 -18.85
N ASP A 18 -33.00 -7.70 -17.60
CA ASP A 18 -32.69 -6.91 -16.40
C ASP A 18 -31.29 -7.24 -15.85
N GLU A 19 -30.49 -8.04 -16.57
CA GLU A 19 -29.13 -8.42 -16.16
C GLU A 19 -28.21 -7.24 -15.86
N SER A 20 -28.31 -6.15 -16.63
CA SER A 20 -27.49 -4.96 -16.42
C SER A 20 -27.75 -4.34 -15.05
N VAL A 21 -29.02 -4.17 -14.68
CA VAL A 21 -29.42 -3.65 -13.37
C VAL A 21 -29.09 -4.64 -12.26
N ALA A 22 -29.24 -5.94 -12.51
CA ALA A 22 -28.87 -6.98 -11.55
C ALA A 22 -27.37 -6.97 -11.24
N ARG A 23 -26.50 -6.84 -12.24
CA ARG A 23 -25.05 -6.74 -12.06
C ARG A 23 -24.67 -5.56 -11.19
N GLU A 24 -25.24 -4.39 -11.46
CA GLU A 24 -24.91 -3.21 -10.67
C GLU A 24 -25.42 -3.31 -9.21
N LEU A 25 -26.58 -3.93 -8.98
CA LEU A 25 -27.05 -4.20 -7.61
C LEU A 25 -26.18 -5.26 -6.91
N LEU A 26 -25.72 -6.29 -7.63
CA LEU A 26 -24.81 -7.31 -7.09
C LEU A 26 -23.44 -6.72 -6.75
N ASP A 27 -22.90 -5.81 -7.58
CA ASP A 27 -21.65 -5.10 -7.31
C ASP A 27 -21.74 -4.26 -6.03
N LEU A 28 -22.87 -3.58 -5.82
CA LEU A 28 -23.11 -2.84 -4.58
C LEU A 28 -23.31 -3.79 -3.38
N ALA A 29 -23.97 -4.93 -3.57
CA ALA A 29 -24.17 -5.95 -2.55
C ALA A 29 -22.88 -6.70 -2.17
N ALA A 30 -21.86 -6.70 -3.04
CA ALA A 30 -20.56 -7.33 -2.78
C ALA A 30 -19.85 -6.71 -1.57
N VAL A 31 -20.12 -5.45 -1.25
CA VAL A 31 -19.61 -4.79 -0.04
C VAL A 31 -20.10 -5.49 1.23
N LEU A 32 -21.37 -5.92 1.25
CA LEU A 32 -21.95 -6.66 2.39
C LEU A 32 -21.43 -8.11 2.45
N GLU A 33 -21.07 -8.68 1.31
CA GLU A 33 -20.43 -9.99 1.22
C GLU A 33 -18.98 -9.96 1.74
N PHE A 34 -18.23 -8.90 1.42
CA PHE A 34 -16.89 -8.66 1.95
C PHE A 34 -16.90 -8.49 3.49
N GLN A 35 -17.95 -7.89 4.04
CA GLN A 35 -18.17 -7.77 5.48
C GLN A 35 -18.62 -9.08 6.16
N GLY A 36 -18.79 -10.16 5.40
CA GLY A 36 -19.25 -11.45 5.90
C GLY A 36 -20.71 -11.45 6.40
N LEU A 37 -21.53 -10.48 5.98
CA LEU A 37 -22.93 -10.38 6.38
C LEU A 37 -23.83 -11.31 5.56
N LEU A 38 -23.56 -11.43 4.27
CA LEU A 38 -24.35 -12.21 3.33
C LEU A 38 -23.46 -12.92 2.31
N LYS A 39 -24.05 -13.86 1.58
CA LYS A 39 -23.45 -14.54 0.42
C LYS A 39 -24.45 -14.49 -0.72
N ASN A 40 -24.07 -13.84 -1.83
CA ASN A 40 -24.96 -13.68 -2.96
C ASN A 40 -24.94 -14.92 -3.87
N TRP A 41 -26.08 -15.21 -4.50
CA TRP A 41 -26.22 -16.22 -5.51
C TRP A 41 -27.29 -15.81 -6.52
N SER A 42 -27.05 -16.06 -7.81
CA SER A 42 -27.88 -15.61 -8.91
C SER A 42 -27.79 -16.57 -10.10
N ARG A 43 -28.48 -16.24 -11.19
CA ARG A 43 -28.35 -16.98 -12.46
C ARG A 43 -26.93 -16.92 -13.06
N PHE A 44 -26.10 -15.94 -12.68
CA PHE A 44 -24.70 -15.85 -13.12
C PHE A 44 -23.84 -16.99 -12.55
N ASP A 45 -24.30 -17.64 -11.48
CA ASP A 45 -23.60 -18.70 -10.75
C ASP A 45 -23.98 -20.11 -11.24
N LEU A 46 -24.82 -20.21 -12.28
CA LEU A 46 -25.24 -21.46 -12.89
C LEU A 46 -24.12 -22.03 -13.79
N HIS A 47 -23.76 -23.30 -13.58
CA HIS A 47 -22.79 -24.03 -14.40
C HIS A 47 -23.53 -24.75 -15.55
N SER A 48 -22.91 -24.85 -16.72
CA SER A 48 -23.49 -25.47 -17.92
C SER A 48 -23.80 -26.96 -17.69
N GLY A 49 -25.08 -27.32 -17.54
CA GLY A 49 -25.53 -28.71 -17.42
C GLY A 49 -26.90 -28.95 -16.77
N HIS A 50 -27.48 -27.98 -16.06
CA HIS A 50 -28.81 -28.11 -15.44
C HIS A 50 -29.87 -27.28 -16.16
N ALA A 51 -31.13 -27.71 -16.11
CA ALA A 51 -32.27 -26.87 -16.49
C ALA A 51 -32.23 -25.58 -15.62
N PRO A 52 -32.01 -24.39 -16.20
CA PRO A 52 -31.66 -23.18 -15.45
C PRO A 52 -32.68 -22.79 -14.38
N VAL A 53 -33.96 -23.10 -14.65
CA VAL A 53 -35.10 -22.77 -13.79
C VAL A 53 -35.15 -23.66 -12.55
N ASP A 54 -34.96 -24.98 -12.70
CA ASP A 54 -35.08 -25.93 -11.58
C ASP A 54 -33.98 -25.71 -10.53
N ALA A 55 -32.75 -25.42 -10.98
CA ALA A 55 -31.64 -25.09 -10.09
C ALA A 55 -31.87 -23.77 -9.34
N LEU A 56 -32.40 -22.75 -10.01
CA LEU A 56 -32.75 -21.45 -9.42
C LEU A 56 -33.85 -21.60 -8.37
N VAL A 57 -34.91 -22.36 -8.67
CA VAL A 57 -36.03 -22.62 -7.75
C VAL A 57 -35.57 -23.44 -6.54
N ALA A 58 -34.76 -24.49 -6.75
CA ALA A 58 -34.21 -25.30 -5.66
C ALA A 58 -33.37 -24.45 -4.70
N ARG A 59 -32.52 -23.56 -5.24
CA ARG A 59 -31.70 -22.67 -4.42
C ARG A 59 -32.54 -21.63 -3.68
N ALA A 60 -33.53 -21.04 -4.35
CA ALA A 60 -34.44 -20.06 -3.77
C ALA A 60 -35.23 -20.60 -2.56
N ARG A 61 -35.61 -21.89 -2.57
CA ARG A 61 -36.27 -22.55 -1.42
C ARG A 61 -35.41 -22.61 -0.16
N SER A 62 -34.08 -22.60 -0.32
CA SER A 62 -33.12 -22.67 0.79
C SER A 62 -32.54 -21.30 1.19
N ALA A 63 -32.99 -20.21 0.57
CA ALA A 63 -32.44 -18.88 0.78
C ALA A 63 -32.91 -18.26 2.11
N ASP A 64 -32.05 -17.49 2.76
CA ASP A 64 -32.43 -16.63 3.89
C ASP A 64 -33.08 -15.33 3.40
N VAL A 65 -32.62 -14.82 2.26
CA VAL A 65 -33.22 -13.66 1.58
C VAL A 65 -33.40 -13.97 0.10
N LEU A 66 -34.60 -13.68 -0.41
CA LEU A 66 -34.96 -13.78 -1.81
C LEU A 66 -35.11 -12.38 -2.40
N VAL A 67 -34.28 -12.01 -3.36
CA VAL A 67 -34.37 -10.74 -4.08
C VAL A 67 -35.07 -10.96 -5.41
N LEU A 68 -36.19 -10.28 -5.64
CA LEU A 68 -36.97 -10.37 -6.88
C LEU A 68 -36.88 -9.05 -7.64
N LEU A 69 -36.31 -9.07 -8.84
CA LEU A 69 -36.33 -7.91 -9.74
C LEU A 69 -37.61 -7.94 -10.58
N LEU A 70 -38.60 -7.15 -10.18
CA LEU A 70 -39.92 -7.10 -10.79
C LEU A 70 -39.86 -6.35 -12.12
N SER A 71 -40.23 -7.07 -13.18
CA SER A 71 -40.47 -6.55 -14.53
C SER A 71 -41.48 -7.46 -15.23
N ALA A 72 -42.08 -6.98 -16.33
CA ALA A 72 -42.99 -7.80 -17.15
C ALA A 72 -42.30 -9.06 -17.73
N ALA A 73 -40.96 -9.07 -17.80
CA ALA A 73 -40.17 -10.18 -18.30
C ALA A 73 -39.80 -11.21 -17.22
N LEU A 74 -40.03 -10.93 -15.93
CA LEU A 74 -39.68 -11.84 -14.83
C LEU A 74 -40.23 -13.28 -14.98
N PRO A 75 -41.45 -13.50 -15.51
CA PRO A 75 -41.96 -14.85 -15.80
C PRO A 75 -41.10 -15.70 -16.76
N SER A 76 -40.22 -15.06 -17.55
CA SER A 76 -39.26 -15.77 -18.42
C SER A 76 -38.10 -16.41 -17.63
N ALA A 77 -37.81 -15.92 -16.43
CA ALA A 77 -36.76 -16.45 -15.56
C ALA A 77 -37.27 -17.62 -14.71
N VAL A 78 -38.49 -17.51 -14.20
CA VAL A 78 -39.19 -18.56 -13.44
C VAL A 78 -40.68 -18.48 -13.78
N PRO A 79 -41.35 -19.59 -14.15
CA PRO A 79 -42.78 -19.57 -14.45
C PRO A 79 -43.63 -19.06 -13.27
N PRO A 80 -44.73 -18.31 -13.51
CA PRO A 80 -45.54 -17.71 -12.45
C PRO A 80 -45.99 -18.66 -11.34
N PRO A 81 -46.45 -19.91 -11.62
CA PRO A 81 -46.87 -20.83 -10.55
C PRO A 81 -45.74 -21.18 -9.57
N GLN A 82 -44.49 -21.21 -10.04
CA GLN A 82 -43.32 -21.50 -9.21
C GLN A 82 -42.87 -20.26 -8.42
N LEU A 83 -42.97 -19.06 -8.99
CA LEU A 83 -42.73 -17.79 -8.30
C LEU A 83 -43.73 -17.56 -7.17
N GLU A 84 -45.02 -17.77 -7.43
CA GLU A 84 -46.08 -17.68 -6.42
C GLU A 84 -45.83 -18.67 -5.28
N ALA A 85 -45.45 -19.91 -5.58
CA ALA A 85 -45.11 -20.91 -4.58
C ALA A 85 -43.89 -20.51 -3.72
N LEU A 86 -42.85 -19.90 -4.33
CA LEU A 86 -41.68 -19.40 -3.61
C LEU A 86 -42.02 -18.24 -2.68
N VAL A 87 -42.80 -17.26 -3.16
CA VAL A 87 -43.21 -16.08 -2.37
C VAL A 87 -44.17 -16.48 -1.25
N ALA A 88 -45.14 -17.36 -1.53
CA ALA A 88 -46.05 -17.90 -0.53
C ALA A 88 -45.29 -18.71 0.54
N GLY A 89 -44.33 -19.55 0.13
CA GLY A 89 -43.47 -20.31 1.04
C GLY A 89 -42.58 -19.43 1.93
N ALA A 90 -42.02 -18.36 1.37
CA ALA A 90 -41.25 -17.37 2.14
C ALA A 90 -42.15 -16.65 3.17
N SER A 91 -43.36 -16.26 2.75
CA SER A 91 -44.34 -15.60 3.62
C SER A 91 -44.84 -16.50 4.75
N ALA A 92 -45.06 -17.79 4.49
CA ALA A 92 -45.55 -18.77 5.46
C ALA A 92 -44.47 -19.25 6.45
N SER A 93 -43.22 -19.35 6.03
CA SER A 93 -42.13 -19.89 6.86
C SER A 93 -41.57 -18.88 7.88
N HIS A 94 -41.77 -17.57 7.65
CA HIS A 94 -41.12 -16.46 8.36
C HIS A 94 -39.58 -16.54 8.46
N ARG A 95 -38.95 -17.51 7.81
CA ARG A 95 -37.51 -17.76 7.78
C ARG A 95 -36.84 -17.08 6.58
N THR A 96 -37.47 -17.13 5.42
CA THR A 96 -36.98 -16.50 4.20
C THR A 96 -37.64 -15.15 4.01
N ARG A 97 -36.84 -14.10 3.82
CA ARG A 97 -37.35 -12.73 3.58
C ARG A 97 -37.35 -12.40 2.11
N VAL A 98 -38.41 -11.76 1.63
CA VAL A 98 -38.50 -11.32 0.24
C VAL A 98 -38.19 -9.82 0.13
N VAL A 99 -37.21 -9.47 -0.70
CA VAL A 99 -36.90 -8.10 -1.09
C VAL A 99 -37.31 -7.94 -2.55
N ALA A 100 -38.42 -7.25 -2.79
CA ALA A 100 -38.94 -7.06 -4.14
C ALA A 100 -38.54 -5.68 -4.67
N VAL A 101 -38.00 -5.63 -5.89
CA VAL A 101 -37.39 -4.44 -6.47
C VAL A 101 -38.03 -4.18 -7.84
N ALA A 102 -38.78 -3.10 -7.97
CA ALA A 102 -39.34 -2.65 -9.24
C ALA A 102 -38.21 -2.16 -10.17
N VAL A 103 -37.91 -2.93 -11.21
CA VAL A 103 -36.90 -2.55 -12.21
C VAL A 103 -37.52 -1.80 -13.37
N ARG A 104 -38.73 -2.19 -13.80
CA ARG A 104 -39.51 -1.59 -14.90
C ARG A 104 -40.98 -1.47 -14.51
N PRO A 105 -41.76 -0.58 -15.17
CA PRO A 105 -43.21 -0.56 -14.99
C PRO A 105 -43.85 -1.90 -15.41
N GLY A 106 -44.93 -2.30 -14.72
CA GLY A 106 -45.81 -3.40 -15.17
C GLY A 106 -45.40 -4.82 -14.77
N GLY A 107 -44.53 -5.01 -13.76
CA GLY A 107 -44.27 -6.35 -13.20
C GLY A 107 -45.39 -6.85 -12.29
N GLU A 108 -45.71 -8.15 -12.36
CA GLU A 108 -46.60 -8.81 -11.39
C GLU A 108 -45.97 -8.80 -9.98
N LEU A 109 -46.83 -8.72 -8.96
CA LEU A 109 -46.40 -8.67 -7.56
C LEU A 109 -46.38 -10.05 -6.88
N PHE A 110 -46.93 -11.09 -7.52
CA PHE A 110 -46.94 -12.48 -7.02
C PHE A 110 -47.42 -12.61 -5.56
N GLY A 111 -48.44 -11.83 -5.18
CA GLY A 111 -49.00 -11.81 -3.82
C GLY A 111 -48.31 -10.87 -2.83
N LEU A 112 -47.26 -10.14 -3.25
CA LEU A 112 -46.61 -9.12 -2.42
C LEU A 112 -47.46 -7.84 -2.31
N SER A 113 -47.43 -7.20 -1.15
CA SER A 113 -48.02 -5.88 -0.97
C SER A 113 -47.25 -4.84 -1.80
N PRO A 114 -47.94 -3.92 -2.51
CA PRO A 114 -47.28 -2.81 -3.21
C PRO A 114 -46.37 -1.97 -2.30
N ARG A 115 -46.68 -1.91 -0.99
CA ARG A 115 -45.87 -1.19 0.02
C ARG A 115 -44.57 -1.89 0.40
N ALA A 116 -44.41 -3.16 0.03
CA ALA A 116 -43.22 -3.96 0.28
C ALA A 116 -42.22 -3.93 -0.90
N VAL A 117 -42.57 -3.26 -1.99
CA VAL A 117 -41.74 -3.12 -3.18
C VAL A 117 -40.83 -1.91 -3.05
N LEU A 118 -39.56 -2.09 -3.39
CA LEU A 118 -38.56 -1.04 -3.48
C LEU A 118 -38.40 -0.60 -4.93
N PRO A 119 -38.06 0.65 -5.20
CA PRO A 119 -38.00 1.78 -4.26
C PRO A 119 -39.37 2.15 -3.69
N ARG A 120 -39.43 2.59 -2.42
CA ARG A 120 -40.70 2.79 -1.68
C ARG A 120 -41.64 3.84 -2.26
N ASP A 121 -41.12 4.74 -3.08
CA ASP A 121 -41.92 5.75 -3.78
C ASP A 121 -42.68 5.19 -5.00
N GLY A 122 -42.52 3.90 -5.30
CA GLY A 122 -43.28 3.17 -6.31
C GLY A 122 -42.79 3.38 -7.75
N ALA A 123 -41.79 4.23 -7.99
CA ALA A 123 -41.18 4.34 -9.30
C ALA A 123 -40.23 3.15 -9.54
N PRO A 124 -40.06 2.65 -10.78
CA PRO A 124 -39.08 1.61 -11.11
C PRO A 124 -37.65 2.14 -11.19
N LEU A 125 -36.63 1.27 -11.16
CA LEU A 125 -35.21 1.65 -11.24
C LEU A 125 -34.82 2.22 -12.61
N LEU A 126 -35.29 1.62 -13.71
CA LEU A 126 -35.00 2.10 -15.06
C LEU A 126 -35.90 3.28 -15.44
N GLY A 127 -35.28 4.33 -15.99
CA GLY A 127 -35.96 5.58 -16.34
C GLY A 127 -35.91 6.67 -15.26
N ARG A 128 -35.21 6.44 -14.14
CA ARG A 128 -35.01 7.46 -13.10
C ARG A 128 -33.86 8.41 -13.42
N PRO A 129 -33.97 9.72 -13.08
CA PRO A 129 -32.84 10.65 -13.12
C PRO A 129 -31.74 10.27 -12.12
N ASN A 130 -32.12 9.88 -10.89
CA ASN A 130 -31.18 9.51 -9.80
C ASN A 130 -31.30 8.03 -9.44
N ARG A 131 -30.92 7.14 -10.38
CA ARG A 131 -31.03 5.67 -10.18
C ARG A 131 -30.22 5.15 -8.99
N ARG A 132 -29.09 5.81 -8.66
CA ARG A 132 -28.14 5.37 -7.62
C ARG A 132 -28.75 5.36 -6.21
N ASP A 133 -29.54 6.37 -5.86
CA ASP A 133 -30.22 6.50 -4.56
C ASP A 133 -31.17 5.34 -4.29
N ALA A 134 -31.96 5.02 -5.30
CA ALA A 134 -32.91 3.93 -5.30
C ALA A 134 -32.21 2.56 -5.19
N MET A 135 -31.03 2.41 -5.78
CA MET A 135 -30.21 1.20 -5.64
C MET A 135 -29.63 1.06 -4.24
N LEU A 136 -29.18 2.16 -3.61
CA LEU A 136 -28.71 2.14 -2.22
C LEU A 136 -29.84 1.77 -1.23
N GLU A 137 -31.09 2.19 -1.50
CA GLU A 137 -32.25 1.74 -0.73
C GLU A 137 -32.44 0.22 -0.78
N VAL A 138 -32.25 -0.39 -1.95
CA VAL A 138 -32.28 -1.86 -2.13
C VAL A 138 -31.18 -2.53 -1.31
N ILE A 139 -29.96 -2.00 -1.32
CA ILE A 139 -28.85 -2.55 -0.53
C ILE A 139 -29.07 -2.40 0.97
N GLY A 140 -29.60 -1.26 1.43
CA GLY A 140 -29.95 -1.07 2.85
C GLY A 140 -31.06 -2.02 3.32
N ALA A 141 -32.05 -2.30 2.47
CA ALA A 141 -33.07 -3.31 2.76
C ALA A 141 -32.49 -4.73 2.81
N LEU A 142 -31.54 -5.05 1.92
CA LEU A 142 -30.83 -6.32 1.91
C LEU A 142 -29.98 -6.51 3.18
N GLN A 143 -29.24 -5.50 3.61
CA GLN A 143 -28.48 -5.51 4.86
C GLN A 143 -29.39 -5.71 6.08
N SER A 144 -30.53 -5.01 6.11
CA SER A 144 -31.52 -5.15 7.17
C SER A 144 -32.11 -6.56 7.21
N ALA A 145 -32.41 -7.15 6.05
CA ALA A 145 -32.90 -8.51 5.93
C ALA A 145 -31.89 -9.55 6.46
N ALA A 146 -30.61 -9.39 6.11
CA ALA A 146 -29.52 -10.25 6.58
C ALA A 146 -29.22 -10.08 8.08
N THR A 147 -29.34 -8.86 8.63
CA THR A 147 -29.01 -8.57 10.04
C THR A 147 -30.10 -9.08 10.99
N LEU A 148 -31.37 -8.98 10.62
CA LEU A 148 -32.47 -9.50 11.44
C LEU A 148 -32.45 -11.04 11.57
N ARG A 149 -31.83 -11.76 10.63
CA ARG A 149 -31.49 -13.18 10.78
C ARG A 149 -30.54 -13.39 11.97
N ARG A 150 -29.56 -12.49 12.17
CA ARG A 150 -28.65 -12.56 13.33
C ARG A 150 -29.41 -12.42 14.65
N SER A 151 -30.41 -11.54 14.72
CA SER A 151 -31.24 -11.37 15.92
C SER A 151 -32.14 -12.58 16.19
N ALA A 152 -32.77 -13.16 15.15
CA ALA A 152 -33.63 -14.34 15.29
C ALA A 152 -32.84 -15.61 15.68
N ALA A 153 -31.60 -15.75 15.21
CA ALA A 153 -30.71 -16.86 15.57
C ALA A 153 -30.08 -16.72 16.97
N ALA A 154 -30.11 -15.52 17.58
CA ALA A 154 -29.57 -15.24 18.91
C ALA A 154 -30.59 -15.43 20.05
N GLY A 155 -31.84 -15.80 19.75
CA GLY A 155 -32.84 -16.13 20.78
C GLY A 155 -33.38 -14.94 21.58
N ASP A 156 -33.22 -13.70 21.11
CA ASP A 156 -33.67 -12.52 21.84
C ASP A 156 -35.05 -12.05 21.33
N LEU A 157 -36.11 -12.65 21.89
CA LEU A 157 -37.44 -12.04 21.93
C LEU A 157 -37.64 -11.40 23.30
N GLY A 158 -36.85 -10.38 23.61
CA GLY A 158 -37.10 -9.43 24.69
C GLY A 158 -38.12 -8.39 24.23
N ALA A 159 -39.40 -8.62 24.56
CA ALA A 159 -40.42 -7.59 24.54
C ALA A 159 -40.10 -6.49 25.59
N LEU A 160 -40.45 -5.25 25.24
CA LEU A 160 -40.48 -4.09 26.14
C LEU A 160 -41.34 -4.35 27.39
N PRO A 161 -41.08 -3.66 28.53
CA PRO A 161 -41.51 -4.08 29.86
C PRO A 161 -42.98 -3.78 30.15
N LEU A 162 -43.66 -4.72 30.80
CA LEU A 162 -44.78 -4.45 31.71
C LEU A 162 -44.69 -5.38 32.92
N GLY A 163 -44.46 -4.77 34.09
CA GLY A 163 -45.08 -5.14 35.36
C GLY A 163 -44.81 -6.52 35.99
N ASP A 164 -43.92 -6.48 36.97
CA ASP A 164 -44.18 -6.90 38.36
C ASP A 164 -43.94 -8.36 38.83
N SER A 165 -43.21 -8.41 39.96
CA SER A 165 -43.23 -9.38 41.06
C SER A 165 -42.61 -10.80 40.95
N SER A 166 -41.48 -10.93 41.68
CA SER A 166 -41.09 -12.04 42.59
C SER A 166 -40.34 -13.31 42.06
N PRO A 167 -39.23 -13.75 42.71
CA PRO A 167 -38.55 -15.06 42.51
C PRO A 167 -39.18 -16.15 43.42
N PRO A 168 -38.94 -17.49 43.36
CA PRO A 168 -37.67 -18.26 43.13
C PRO A 168 -37.95 -19.65 42.44
N PRO A 169 -37.29 -20.83 42.68
CA PRO A 169 -35.97 -21.18 43.23
C PRO A 169 -35.09 -22.11 42.33
N VAL A 170 -33.86 -22.34 42.80
CA VAL A 170 -32.83 -23.26 42.27
C VAL A 170 -33.23 -24.73 42.45
N ALA A 171 -32.97 -25.57 41.46
CA ALA A 171 -32.91 -27.04 41.59
C ALA A 171 -31.66 -27.61 40.92
N ILE A 172 -30.94 -28.46 41.66
CA ILE A 172 -29.73 -29.19 41.28
C ILE A 172 -30.15 -30.60 40.84
N VAL A 173 -29.71 -31.10 39.66
CA VAL A 173 -29.54 -32.54 39.40
C VAL A 173 -28.35 -32.80 38.47
N ALA A 174 -27.59 -33.85 38.82
CA ALA A 174 -26.32 -34.34 38.28
C ALA A 174 -26.46 -35.14 36.95
N PRO A 175 -25.36 -35.67 36.36
CA PRO A 175 -25.20 -35.89 34.92
C PRO A 175 -25.66 -37.27 34.44
N ALA A 176 -26.19 -37.37 33.20
CA ALA A 176 -26.03 -38.53 32.33
C ALA A 176 -26.60 -38.31 30.93
N SER A 177 -25.92 -38.92 29.96
CA SER A 177 -26.38 -39.33 28.62
C SER A 177 -26.24 -38.30 27.50
N ALA A 178 -25.18 -38.47 26.70
CA ALA A 178 -25.07 -37.88 25.37
C ALA A 178 -26.13 -38.50 24.43
N PRO A 179 -26.95 -37.69 23.72
CA PRO A 179 -27.64 -38.14 22.54
C PRO A 179 -26.88 -37.72 21.27
N THR A 180 -26.76 -38.70 20.38
CA THR A 180 -26.22 -38.64 19.02
C THR A 180 -26.88 -37.56 18.17
N LEU A 181 -26.06 -36.77 17.47
CA LEU A 181 -26.49 -35.85 16.42
C LEU A 181 -26.38 -36.55 15.06
N ASP A 182 -27.50 -37.12 14.60
CA ASP A 182 -27.72 -37.41 13.18
C ASP A 182 -28.36 -36.17 12.53
N GLY A 183 -27.76 -35.67 11.46
CA GLY A 183 -28.33 -34.57 10.67
C GLY A 183 -27.35 -33.61 9.97
N VAL A 184 -26.06 -33.95 9.88
CA VAL A 184 -25.15 -33.32 8.91
C VAL A 184 -24.99 -34.33 7.78
N GLU A 185 -25.46 -34.00 6.57
CA GLU A 185 -25.12 -34.82 5.40
C GLU A 185 -23.59 -34.96 5.33
N PRO A 186 -23.05 -36.19 5.22
CA PRO A 186 -21.61 -36.39 5.14
C PRO A 186 -21.08 -35.64 3.92
N LEU A 187 -19.93 -34.98 4.07
CA LEU A 187 -19.13 -34.63 2.89
C LEU A 187 -18.99 -35.87 2.01
N ASP A 188 -19.14 -35.70 0.70
CA ASP A 188 -19.04 -36.76 -0.30
C ASP A 188 -17.87 -37.70 0.04
N ALA A 189 -18.09 -39.02 0.07
CA ALA A 189 -17.09 -39.98 0.56
C ALA A 189 -15.76 -39.92 -0.23
N GLN A 190 -15.81 -39.39 -1.46
CA GLN A 190 -14.64 -39.11 -2.30
C GLN A 190 -13.81 -37.90 -1.81
N LEU A 191 -14.43 -36.86 -1.25
CA LEU A 191 -13.71 -35.69 -0.73
C LEU A 191 -12.97 -36.01 0.58
N LEU A 192 -13.54 -36.84 1.46
CA LEU A 192 -12.89 -37.27 2.72
C LEU A 192 -11.62 -38.12 2.50
N ALA A 193 -11.49 -38.74 1.33
CA ALA A 193 -10.29 -39.47 0.93
C ALA A 193 -9.28 -38.60 0.15
N THR A 194 -9.60 -37.34 -0.14
CA THR A 194 -8.72 -36.44 -0.91
C THR A 194 -7.55 -36.02 -0.04
N SER A 195 -6.33 -36.31 -0.50
CA SER A 195 -5.11 -35.97 0.24
C SER A 195 -4.91 -34.46 0.33
N ILE A 196 -4.33 -33.98 1.44
CA ILE A 196 -3.86 -32.60 1.54
C ILE A 196 -2.86 -32.26 0.41
N ASN A 197 -2.10 -33.23 -0.08
CA ASN A 197 -1.21 -33.07 -1.24
C ASN A 197 -1.96 -32.88 -2.57
N ASP A 198 -3.19 -33.37 -2.70
CA ASP A 198 -4.04 -33.13 -3.88
C ASP A 198 -4.80 -31.81 -3.79
N ILE A 199 -5.06 -31.33 -2.57
CA ILE A 199 -5.74 -30.06 -2.32
C ILE A 199 -4.77 -28.89 -2.45
N PHE A 200 -3.67 -28.91 -1.68
CA PHE A 200 -2.58 -27.96 -1.79
C PHE A 200 -1.43 -28.59 -2.59
N ARG A 201 -1.62 -28.68 -3.91
CA ARG A 201 -0.68 -29.36 -4.81
C ARG A 201 0.68 -28.67 -4.85
N LEU A 202 1.73 -29.47 -4.73
CA LEU A 202 3.12 -29.04 -4.91
C LEU A 202 3.62 -29.31 -6.33
N ASP A 203 2.85 -30.05 -7.12
CA ASP A 203 3.17 -30.48 -8.48
C ASP A 203 1.92 -30.44 -9.38
N GLY A 204 2.13 -30.00 -10.63
CA GLY A 204 1.06 -29.85 -11.61
C GLY A 204 0.09 -28.68 -11.34
N PRO A 205 -0.89 -28.47 -12.23
CA PRO A 205 -1.87 -27.40 -12.08
C PRO A 205 -2.84 -27.69 -10.91
N PRO A 206 -3.18 -26.70 -10.07
CA PRO A 206 -4.11 -26.88 -8.97
C PRO A 206 -5.50 -27.26 -9.46
N THR A 207 -6.11 -28.23 -8.79
CA THR A 207 -7.48 -28.71 -9.05
C THR A 207 -8.49 -27.99 -8.17
N HIS A 208 -8.22 -27.89 -6.87
CA HIS A 208 -9.15 -27.33 -5.87
C HIS A 208 -8.88 -25.86 -5.52
N THR A 209 -7.64 -25.42 -5.65
CA THR A 209 -7.12 -24.12 -5.17
C THR A 209 -6.84 -23.12 -6.29
N PHE A 210 -7.28 -23.41 -7.52
CA PHE A 210 -7.05 -22.53 -8.67
C PHE A 210 -7.86 -21.24 -8.53
N VAL A 211 -7.18 -20.10 -8.62
CA VAL A 211 -7.78 -18.76 -8.60
C VAL A 211 -7.46 -18.05 -9.92
N GLU A 212 -8.48 -17.47 -10.56
CA GLU A 212 -8.27 -16.72 -11.80
C GLU A 212 -7.47 -15.44 -11.53
N PRO A 213 -6.30 -15.24 -12.19
CA PRO A 213 -5.54 -13.99 -12.09
C PRO A 213 -6.32 -12.82 -12.72
N ALA A 214 -6.01 -11.57 -12.32
CA ALA A 214 -6.74 -10.38 -12.75
C ALA A 214 -6.82 -10.23 -14.29
N GLY A 215 -5.77 -10.61 -15.02
CA GLY A 215 -5.72 -10.60 -16.49
C GLY A 215 -6.26 -11.86 -17.19
N PHE A 216 -6.90 -12.79 -16.47
CA PHE A 216 -7.30 -14.09 -17.04
C PHE A 216 -8.35 -13.97 -18.17
N GLY A 217 -9.26 -12.99 -18.06
CA GLY A 217 -10.24 -12.69 -19.11
C GLY A 217 -9.58 -12.21 -20.40
N GLU A 218 -8.61 -11.30 -20.28
CA GLU A 218 -7.83 -10.79 -21.40
C GLU A 218 -6.98 -11.90 -22.03
N LEU A 219 -6.34 -12.75 -21.23
CA LEU A 219 -5.62 -13.93 -21.73
C LEU A 219 -6.53 -14.84 -22.56
N LYS A 220 -7.75 -15.14 -22.08
CA LYS A 220 -8.72 -15.94 -22.84
C LYS A 220 -9.10 -15.28 -24.16
N LEU A 221 -9.31 -13.97 -24.16
CA LEU A 221 -9.61 -13.20 -25.38
C LEU A 221 -8.44 -13.28 -26.37
N GLU A 222 -7.22 -13.00 -25.91
CA GLU A 222 -6.02 -13.01 -26.74
C GLU A 222 -5.68 -14.40 -27.28
N LEU A 223 -5.92 -15.47 -26.50
CA LEU A 223 -5.78 -16.85 -26.96
C LEU A 223 -6.75 -17.20 -28.09
N ARG A 224 -7.94 -16.59 -28.13
CA ARG A 224 -8.92 -16.75 -29.23
C ARG A 224 -8.58 -15.90 -30.47
N THR A 225 -7.84 -14.81 -30.30
CA THR A 225 -7.42 -13.94 -31.41
C THR A 225 -6.34 -14.63 -32.24
N MET A 226 -6.73 -15.32 -33.32
CA MET A 226 -5.80 -16.07 -34.18
C MET A 226 -4.90 -15.16 -35.03
N GLY A 227 -3.74 -15.69 -35.44
CA GLY A 227 -2.74 -15.02 -36.28
C GLY A 227 -1.88 -13.98 -35.56
N THR A 228 -2.40 -13.29 -34.54
CA THR A 228 -1.61 -12.39 -33.71
C THR A 228 -0.76 -13.17 -32.71
N GLY A 229 0.54 -12.89 -32.68
CA GLY A 229 1.46 -13.50 -31.71
C GLY A 229 1.12 -13.07 -30.28
N LEU A 230 1.22 -13.98 -29.33
CA LEU A 230 1.00 -13.71 -27.91
C LEU A 230 2.30 -13.92 -27.13
N ILE A 231 2.68 -12.95 -26.31
CA ILE A 231 3.86 -13.03 -25.44
C ILE A 231 3.35 -12.87 -24.01
N LEU A 232 3.60 -13.89 -23.18
CA LEU A 232 3.20 -13.90 -21.78
C LEU A 232 4.42 -13.74 -20.90
N GLU A 233 4.60 -12.52 -20.41
CA GLU A 233 5.73 -12.13 -19.58
C GLU A 233 5.32 -12.03 -18.12
N GLY A 234 6.25 -12.39 -17.24
CA GLY A 234 6.12 -12.22 -15.81
C GLY A 234 7.18 -13.02 -15.05
N PRO A 235 7.35 -12.81 -13.74
CA PRO A 235 8.35 -13.50 -12.94
C PRO A 235 8.20 -15.03 -13.02
N SER A 236 9.26 -15.78 -12.71
CA SER A 236 9.19 -17.25 -12.75
C SER A 236 8.16 -17.77 -11.74
N LYS A 237 7.50 -18.90 -12.04
CA LYS A 237 6.56 -19.59 -11.12
C LYS A 237 5.40 -18.76 -10.54
N VAL A 238 5.01 -17.65 -11.18
CA VAL A 238 3.77 -16.91 -10.83
C VAL A 238 2.49 -17.58 -11.35
N GLY A 239 2.62 -18.68 -12.12
CA GLY A 239 1.48 -19.44 -12.64
C GLY A 239 1.11 -19.12 -14.10
N LYS A 240 2.02 -18.52 -14.90
CA LYS A 240 1.79 -18.21 -16.33
C LYS A 240 1.34 -19.43 -17.13
N SER A 241 2.11 -20.51 -17.12
CA SER A 241 1.84 -21.73 -17.87
C SER A 241 0.56 -22.41 -17.39
N THR A 242 0.33 -22.40 -16.07
CA THR A 242 -0.91 -22.90 -15.45
C THR A 242 -2.12 -22.09 -15.89
N ALA A 243 -2.03 -20.76 -15.91
CA ALA A 243 -3.08 -19.87 -16.39
C ALA A 243 -3.37 -20.13 -17.88
N THR A 244 -2.34 -20.26 -18.72
CA THR A 244 -2.53 -20.57 -20.15
C THR A 244 -3.21 -21.93 -20.34
N ARG A 245 -2.79 -22.99 -19.64
CA ARG A 245 -3.42 -24.32 -19.74
C ARG A 245 -4.88 -24.29 -19.27
N LYS A 246 -5.17 -23.62 -18.15
CA LYS A 246 -6.55 -23.46 -17.65
C LYS A 246 -7.40 -22.61 -18.58
N ALA A 247 -6.84 -21.58 -19.20
CA ALA A 247 -7.53 -20.77 -20.21
C ALA A 247 -7.89 -21.63 -21.44
N MET A 248 -6.97 -22.45 -21.95
CA MET A 248 -7.24 -23.36 -23.07
C MET A 248 -8.31 -24.40 -22.74
N ALA A 249 -8.27 -24.96 -21.53
CA ALA A 249 -9.31 -25.87 -21.04
C ALA A 249 -10.68 -25.18 -20.93
N ALA A 250 -10.72 -23.94 -20.39
CA ALA A 250 -11.95 -23.15 -20.29
C ALA A 250 -12.52 -22.73 -21.66
N LEU A 251 -11.66 -22.60 -22.67
CA LEU A 251 -12.06 -22.35 -24.06
C LEU A 251 -12.56 -23.61 -24.79
N GLY A 252 -12.45 -24.80 -24.15
CA GLY A 252 -12.82 -26.07 -24.76
C GLY A 252 -11.93 -26.49 -25.92
N VAL A 253 -10.69 -26.00 -25.98
CA VAL A 253 -9.74 -26.36 -27.05
C VAL A 253 -9.15 -27.72 -26.75
N PRO A 254 -9.24 -28.69 -27.68
CA PRO A 254 -8.82 -30.05 -27.39
C PRO A 254 -7.28 -30.17 -27.48
N PRO A 255 -6.65 -31.15 -26.79
CA PRO A 255 -5.19 -31.28 -26.73
C PRO A 255 -4.50 -31.45 -28.09
N GLU A 256 -5.15 -32.09 -29.06
CA GLU A 256 -4.62 -32.31 -30.41
C GLU A 256 -4.44 -31.01 -31.22
N ALA A 257 -5.14 -29.94 -30.86
CA ALA A 257 -4.98 -28.63 -31.48
C ALA A 257 -3.87 -27.80 -30.81
N GLN A 258 -3.24 -28.31 -29.75
CA GLN A 258 -2.26 -27.62 -28.94
C GLN A 258 -0.88 -28.29 -29.00
N ILE A 259 0.11 -27.59 -29.54
CA ILE A 259 1.50 -28.01 -29.54
C ILE A 259 2.21 -27.31 -28.38
N TRP A 260 2.84 -28.06 -27.49
CA TRP A 260 3.56 -27.54 -26.33
C TRP A 260 5.02 -27.95 -26.40
N TRP A 261 5.91 -26.95 -26.39
CA TRP A 261 7.35 -27.15 -26.27
C TRP A 261 7.90 -26.39 -25.07
N HIS A 262 9.04 -26.87 -24.58
CA HIS A 262 9.79 -26.23 -23.50
C HIS A 262 11.08 -25.63 -24.06
N GLY A 263 11.47 -24.43 -23.64
CA GLY A 263 12.63 -23.72 -24.20
C GLY A 263 13.96 -24.45 -24.04
N GLN A 264 14.08 -25.34 -23.06
CA GLN A 264 15.26 -26.20 -22.86
C GLN A 264 15.21 -27.53 -23.63
N ASP A 265 14.04 -27.91 -24.15
CA ASP A 265 13.80 -29.20 -24.81
C ASP A 265 13.05 -28.95 -26.13
N LEU A 266 13.72 -28.22 -27.03
CA LEU A 266 13.21 -27.95 -28.37
C LEU A 266 13.59 -29.10 -29.32
N PRO A 267 12.70 -29.45 -30.27
CA PRO A 267 13.06 -30.41 -31.30
C PRO A 267 14.19 -29.87 -32.19
N PRO A 268 14.91 -30.75 -32.92
CA PRO A 268 15.95 -30.33 -33.85
C PRO A 268 15.45 -29.26 -34.82
N LEU A 269 16.30 -28.28 -35.14
CA LEU A 269 15.91 -27.07 -35.90
C LEU A 269 15.13 -27.36 -37.19
N VAL A 270 15.47 -28.44 -37.90
CA VAL A 270 14.77 -28.86 -39.13
C VAL A 270 13.32 -29.28 -38.84
N GLU A 271 13.08 -30.02 -37.76
CA GLU A 271 11.75 -30.44 -37.33
C GLU A 271 10.95 -29.27 -36.73
N PHE A 272 11.64 -28.41 -35.98
CA PHE A 272 11.10 -27.16 -35.47
C PHE A 272 10.55 -26.29 -36.62
N GLN A 273 11.36 -26.05 -37.66
CA GLN A 273 10.97 -25.28 -38.84
C GLN A 273 9.81 -25.93 -39.61
N ARG A 274 9.84 -27.26 -39.78
CA ARG A 274 8.75 -28.01 -40.42
C ARG A 274 7.42 -27.79 -39.70
N THR A 275 7.42 -27.81 -38.38
CA THR A 275 6.21 -27.58 -37.57
C THR A 275 5.70 -26.13 -37.71
N LEU A 276 6.60 -25.14 -37.77
CA LEU A 276 6.22 -23.76 -38.04
C LEU A 276 5.59 -23.57 -39.43
N ASP A 277 6.09 -24.29 -40.45
CA ASP A 277 5.50 -24.27 -41.79
C ASP A 277 4.13 -24.95 -41.83
N GLN A 278 3.93 -26.04 -41.07
CA GLN A 278 2.62 -26.66 -40.87
C GLN A 278 1.65 -25.70 -40.18
N LEU A 279 2.10 -25.01 -39.14
CA LEU A 279 1.30 -24.01 -38.42
C LEU A 279 0.83 -22.87 -39.34
N ARG A 280 1.70 -22.44 -40.27
CA ARG A 280 1.38 -21.40 -41.28
C ARG A 280 0.40 -21.82 -42.35
N SER A 281 0.31 -23.13 -42.62
CA SER A 281 -0.54 -23.73 -43.65
C SER A 281 -1.75 -24.47 -43.05
N ALA A 282 -1.96 -24.33 -41.75
CA ALA A 282 -3.07 -24.95 -41.05
C ALA A 282 -4.42 -24.44 -41.59
N THR A 283 -5.35 -25.37 -41.80
CA THR A 283 -6.74 -25.09 -42.19
C THR A 283 -7.71 -25.13 -41.01
N THR A 284 -7.22 -25.53 -39.85
CA THR A 284 -7.93 -25.57 -38.58
C THR A 284 -7.13 -24.82 -37.52
N ASN A 285 -7.82 -24.24 -36.54
CA ASN A 285 -7.18 -23.47 -35.50
C ASN A 285 -6.19 -24.34 -34.71
N THR A 286 -4.92 -23.94 -34.75
CA THR A 286 -3.81 -24.66 -34.14
C THR A 286 -2.97 -23.68 -33.32
N TRP A 287 -2.63 -24.06 -32.09
CA TRP A 287 -1.87 -23.23 -31.16
C TRP A 287 -0.52 -23.86 -30.88
N LEU A 288 0.54 -23.07 -31.04
CA LEU A 288 1.89 -23.41 -30.60
C LEU A 288 2.22 -22.62 -29.34
N PHE A 289 2.61 -23.33 -28.28
CA PHE A 289 3.08 -22.79 -27.02
C PHE A 289 4.54 -23.14 -26.83
N ILE A 290 5.36 -22.14 -26.52
CA ILE A 290 6.74 -22.35 -26.08
C ILE A 290 6.86 -21.81 -24.67
N ASP A 291 6.96 -22.74 -23.72
CA ASP A 291 7.14 -22.45 -22.31
C ASP A 291 8.62 -22.19 -22.00
N ASP A 292 8.87 -21.34 -21.00
CA ASP A 292 10.22 -20.90 -20.61
C ASP A 292 11.13 -20.51 -21.80
N PHE A 293 10.59 -19.71 -22.73
CA PHE A 293 11.28 -19.29 -23.96
C PHE A 293 12.61 -18.55 -23.72
N HIS A 294 12.81 -17.99 -22.53
CA HIS A 294 14.05 -17.32 -22.14
C HIS A 294 15.28 -18.25 -22.14
N TYR A 295 15.11 -19.58 -22.08
CA TYR A 295 16.20 -20.55 -22.23
C TYR A 295 16.60 -20.83 -23.68
N VAL A 296 15.84 -20.37 -24.67
CA VAL A 296 16.17 -20.57 -26.08
C VAL A 296 17.27 -19.59 -26.46
N GLU A 297 18.55 -19.97 -26.35
CA GLU A 297 19.69 -19.08 -26.64
C GLU A 297 20.06 -19.02 -28.12
N ASP A 298 19.82 -20.09 -28.87
CA ASP A 298 20.22 -20.21 -30.27
C ASP A 298 19.46 -19.21 -31.18
N PRO A 299 20.17 -18.28 -31.84
CA PRO A 299 19.58 -17.26 -32.71
C PRO A 299 18.75 -17.83 -33.87
N ALA A 300 19.04 -19.05 -34.33
CA ALA A 300 18.33 -19.67 -35.43
C ALA A 300 16.85 -19.95 -35.08
N TYR A 301 16.59 -20.51 -33.89
CA TYR A 301 15.24 -20.77 -33.40
C TYR A 301 14.46 -19.47 -33.18
N ARG A 302 15.10 -18.47 -32.54
CA ARG A 302 14.51 -17.14 -32.31
C ARG A 302 14.09 -16.46 -33.61
N ARG A 303 14.97 -16.51 -34.62
CA ARG A 303 14.69 -15.94 -35.96
C ARG A 303 13.54 -16.68 -36.65
N SER A 304 13.53 -18.02 -36.63
CA SER A 304 12.45 -18.81 -37.24
C SER A 304 11.09 -18.51 -36.59
N LEU A 305 11.02 -18.32 -35.28
CA LEU A 305 9.79 -17.92 -34.58
C LEU A 305 9.33 -16.52 -34.95
N ALA A 306 10.23 -15.54 -34.93
CA ALA A 306 9.90 -14.16 -35.27
C ALA A 306 9.36 -14.04 -36.70
N VAL A 307 9.98 -14.76 -37.65
CA VAL A 307 9.49 -14.85 -39.04
C VAL A 307 8.11 -15.50 -39.10
N CYS A 308 7.89 -16.61 -38.41
CA CYS A 308 6.59 -17.28 -38.37
C CYS A 308 5.48 -16.37 -37.82
N MET A 309 5.73 -15.68 -36.69
CA MET A 309 4.78 -14.73 -36.10
C MET A 309 4.47 -13.56 -37.04
N LYS A 310 5.46 -13.03 -37.75
CA LYS A 310 5.26 -11.98 -38.77
C LYS A 310 4.32 -12.47 -39.88
N LEU A 311 4.60 -13.65 -40.44
CA LEU A 311 3.84 -14.19 -41.56
C LEU A 311 2.40 -14.54 -41.15
N LEU A 312 2.18 -15.11 -39.96
CA LEU A 312 0.84 -15.40 -39.43
C LEU A 312 0.01 -14.13 -39.22
N ALA A 313 0.63 -13.03 -38.80
CA ALA A 313 -0.07 -11.75 -38.60
C ALA A 313 -0.53 -11.10 -39.92
N ASP A 314 0.18 -11.36 -41.03
CA ASP A 314 -0.09 -10.81 -42.35
C ASP A 314 -1.08 -11.65 -43.19
N GLN A 315 -1.53 -12.80 -42.70
CA GLN A 315 -2.49 -13.66 -43.39
C GLN A 315 -3.94 -13.15 -43.26
N ASP A 316 -4.70 -13.27 -44.35
CA ASP A 316 -6.14 -12.97 -44.39
C ASP A 316 -6.97 -14.01 -43.60
N GLN A 317 -6.61 -15.30 -43.73
CA GLN A 317 -7.19 -16.39 -42.95
C GLN A 317 -6.20 -16.84 -41.88
N ARG A 318 -6.58 -16.69 -40.62
CA ARG A 318 -5.69 -16.87 -39.47
C ARG A 318 -6.07 -18.12 -38.69
N HIS A 319 -5.38 -19.23 -38.96
CA HIS A 319 -5.59 -20.51 -38.27
C HIS A 319 -4.41 -20.92 -37.38
N GLY A 320 -3.22 -20.36 -37.58
CA GLY A 320 -2.08 -20.56 -36.69
C GLY A 320 -2.00 -19.50 -35.60
N LYS A 321 -1.58 -19.88 -34.39
CA LYS A 321 -1.22 -18.94 -33.32
C LYS A 321 0.05 -19.41 -32.60
N VAL A 322 0.96 -18.46 -32.36
CA VAL A 322 2.18 -18.67 -31.56
C VAL A 322 2.05 -17.91 -30.24
N THR A 323 2.28 -18.62 -29.14
CA THR A 323 2.30 -18.08 -27.77
C THR A 323 3.64 -18.38 -27.13
N LEU A 324 4.37 -17.35 -26.73
CA LEU A 324 5.65 -17.46 -26.05
C LEU A 324 5.45 -17.13 -24.58
N ILE A 325 5.85 -18.01 -23.69
CA ILE A 325 5.75 -17.82 -22.24
C ILE A 325 7.17 -17.71 -21.70
N GLY A 326 7.45 -16.66 -20.94
CA GLY A 326 8.80 -16.43 -20.44
C GLY A 326 8.89 -15.29 -19.44
N ILE A 327 10.12 -14.84 -19.20
CA ILE A 327 10.42 -13.79 -18.23
C ILE A 327 10.87 -12.53 -18.98
N ASN A 328 10.70 -11.37 -18.35
CA ASN A 328 10.90 -10.04 -18.93
C ASN A 328 12.41 -9.73 -19.07
N PRO A 329 12.89 -9.13 -20.18
CA PRO A 329 12.16 -8.72 -21.37
C PRO A 329 12.26 -9.73 -22.52
N LEU A 330 11.19 -10.51 -22.72
CA LEU A 330 11.05 -11.49 -23.79
C LEU A 330 10.79 -10.79 -25.13
N GLY A 331 9.90 -9.80 -25.11
CA GLY A 331 9.48 -8.99 -26.25
C GLY A 331 10.63 -8.15 -26.81
N GLU A 332 11.47 -7.54 -25.97
CA GLU A 332 12.65 -6.80 -26.43
C GLU A 332 13.68 -7.72 -27.08
N SER A 333 13.90 -8.91 -26.50
CA SER A 333 14.80 -9.89 -27.10
C SER A 333 14.34 -10.36 -28.48
N LEU A 334 13.03 -10.43 -28.73
CA LEU A 334 12.47 -10.77 -30.04
C LEU A 334 12.50 -9.59 -31.01
N ILE A 335 12.17 -8.37 -30.55
CA ILE A 335 12.28 -7.14 -31.36
C ILE A 335 13.72 -6.92 -31.81
N SER A 336 14.70 -7.16 -30.93
CA SER A 336 16.13 -7.07 -31.29
C SER A 336 16.52 -8.07 -32.37
N ALA A 337 15.89 -9.25 -32.42
CA ALA A 337 16.14 -10.24 -33.46
C ALA A 337 15.44 -9.87 -34.79
N MET A 338 14.31 -9.16 -34.73
CA MET A 338 13.52 -8.77 -35.89
C MET A 338 12.64 -7.53 -35.59
N PRO A 339 13.11 -6.31 -35.93
CA PRO A 339 12.43 -5.05 -35.59
C PRO A 339 11.01 -4.92 -36.16
N ASP A 340 10.76 -5.54 -37.31
CA ASP A 340 9.45 -5.56 -38.00
C ASP A 340 8.31 -6.21 -37.18
N LEU A 341 8.64 -6.93 -36.10
CA LEU A 341 7.67 -7.58 -35.23
C LEU A 341 6.97 -6.57 -34.30
N ALA A 342 7.48 -5.34 -34.19
CA ALA A 342 6.89 -4.27 -33.39
C ALA A 342 5.43 -4.01 -33.78
N GLY A 343 4.53 -4.08 -32.79
CA GLY A 343 3.08 -3.90 -32.98
C GLY A 343 2.32 -5.13 -33.50
N ARG A 344 3.01 -6.23 -33.84
CA ARG A 344 2.40 -7.46 -34.40
C ARG A 344 2.20 -8.60 -33.39
N TYR A 345 2.50 -8.34 -32.12
CA TYR A 345 2.20 -9.23 -31.00
C TYR A 345 1.44 -8.49 -29.90
N ARG A 346 0.87 -9.26 -28.98
CA ARG A 346 0.22 -8.78 -27.76
C ARG A 346 0.98 -9.30 -26.55
N ALA A 347 1.15 -8.45 -25.56
CA ALA A 347 1.85 -8.79 -24.32
C ALA A 347 1.00 -8.39 -23.10
N PRO A 348 -0.09 -9.11 -22.82
CA PRO A 348 -0.96 -8.80 -21.69
C PRO A 348 -0.20 -9.02 -20.37
N ARG A 349 -0.34 -8.06 -19.44
CA ARG A 349 0.27 -8.14 -18.12
C ARG A 349 -0.65 -8.92 -17.18
N LEU A 350 -0.44 -10.24 -17.08
CA LEU A 350 -1.27 -11.11 -16.22
C LEU A 350 -1.18 -10.81 -14.71
N PHE A 351 -0.05 -10.25 -14.25
CA PHE A 351 0.31 -10.18 -12.83
C PHE A 351 0.74 -8.77 -12.36
N VAL A 352 0.34 -7.71 -13.07
CA VAL A 352 0.68 -6.32 -12.69
C VAL A 352 -0.59 -5.57 -12.32
N ASP A 353 -0.83 -5.39 -11.02
CA ASP A 353 -1.06 -4.08 -10.37
C ASP A 353 -1.61 -4.25 -8.94
N ARG A 354 -0.96 -3.54 -8.00
CA ARG A 354 -1.28 -3.37 -6.56
C ARG A 354 -1.14 -4.62 -5.70
N ASP A 355 -0.19 -4.59 -4.77
CA ASP A 355 0.01 -5.60 -3.69
C ASP A 355 -1.30 -6.07 -3.04
N LEU A 356 -2.30 -5.18 -2.92
CA LEU A 356 -3.63 -5.53 -2.40
C LEU A 356 -4.38 -6.58 -3.23
N GLN A 357 -4.34 -6.52 -4.57
CA GLN A 357 -5.06 -7.47 -5.41
C GLN A 357 -4.39 -8.85 -5.39
N VAL A 358 -3.06 -8.89 -5.41
CA VAL A 358 -2.30 -10.15 -5.35
C VAL A 358 -2.47 -10.81 -3.98
N LYS A 359 -2.40 -10.06 -2.87
CA LYS A 359 -2.68 -10.59 -1.53
C LYS A 359 -4.11 -11.13 -1.40
N SER A 360 -5.09 -10.42 -1.96
CA SER A 360 -6.50 -10.88 -1.99
C SER A 360 -6.65 -12.21 -2.74
N LYS A 361 -5.96 -12.38 -3.87
CA LYS A 361 -5.98 -13.61 -4.67
C LYS A 361 -5.27 -14.79 -4.00
N VAL A 362 -4.19 -14.52 -3.26
CA VAL A 362 -3.55 -15.54 -2.40
C VAL A 362 -4.47 -15.93 -1.25
N ALA A 363 -5.16 -14.98 -0.62
CA ALA A 363 -6.15 -15.27 0.42
C ALA A 363 -7.31 -16.12 -0.12
N GLU A 364 -7.80 -15.82 -1.32
CA GLU A 364 -8.81 -16.62 -2.03
C GLU A 364 -8.36 -18.07 -2.24
N LEU A 365 -7.10 -18.28 -2.66
CA LEU A 365 -6.51 -19.61 -2.82
C LEU A 365 -6.53 -20.40 -1.51
N ILE A 366 -6.16 -19.77 -0.40
CA ILE A 366 -6.13 -20.42 0.92
C ILE A 366 -7.56 -20.78 1.35
N ILE A 367 -8.54 -19.89 1.13
CA ILE A 367 -9.95 -20.15 1.44
C ILE A 367 -10.51 -21.32 0.63
N LEU A 368 -10.14 -21.45 -0.65
CA LEU A 368 -10.54 -22.60 -1.46
C LEU A 368 -9.94 -23.91 -0.93
N GLY A 369 -8.66 -23.88 -0.53
CA GLY A 369 -8.00 -25.04 0.08
C GLY A 369 -8.58 -25.42 1.45
N GLU A 370 -8.91 -24.45 2.29
CA GLU A 370 -9.62 -24.64 3.57
C GLU A 370 -10.96 -25.35 3.39
N ARG A 371 -11.74 -24.90 2.40
CA ARG A 371 -13.04 -25.52 2.07
C ARG A 371 -12.87 -26.94 1.55
N ALA A 372 -11.91 -27.18 0.65
CA ALA A 372 -11.65 -28.49 0.09
C ALA A 372 -11.13 -29.49 1.15
N ALA A 373 -10.35 -29.01 2.12
CA ALA A 373 -9.79 -29.84 3.19
C ALA A 373 -10.65 -29.93 4.45
N ASN A 374 -11.73 -29.14 4.56
CA ASN A 374 -12.40 -28.86 5.84
C ASN A 374 -11.41 -28.48 6.95
N LEU A 375 -10.46 -27.61 6.61
CA LEU A 375 -9.51 -27.04 7.56
C LEU A 375 -9.77 -25.54 7.71
N ARG A 376 -9.35 -24.97 8.82
CA ARG A 376 -9.33 -23.52 9.04
C ARG A 376 -7.98 -23.09 9.57
N PHE A 377 -7.25 -22.29 8.81
CA PHE A 377 -6.00 -21.69 9.29
C PHE A 377 -6.34 -20.52 10.20
N THR A 378 -6.00 -20.63 11.48
CA THR A 378 -6.27 -19.60 12.49
C THR A 378 -5.51 -18.29 12.22
N ARG A 379 -4.32 -18.39 11.61
CA ARG A 379 -3.39 -17.29 11.30
C ARG A 379 -3.28 -17.03 9.79
N ARG A 380 -4.40 -17.07 9.06
CA ARG A 380 -4.45 -17.01 7.58
C ARG A 380 -3.67 -15.81 7.00
N ASP A 381 -3.81 -14.63 7.58
CA ASP A 381 -3.17 -13.41 7.08
C ASP A 381 -1.64 -13.53 7.05
N GLU A 382 -1.06 -14.24 8.01
CA GLU A 382 0.38 -14.49 8.03
C GLU A 382 0.84 -15.41 6.89
N PHE A 383 0.03 -16.40 6.49
CA PHE A 383 0.33 -17.24 5.33
C PHE A 383 0.28 -16.43 4.02
N VAL A 384 -0.65 -15.47 3.92
CA VAL A 384 -0.75 -14.56 2.78
C VAL A 384 0.49 -13.68 2.69
N ASP A 385 0.93 -13.10 3.81
CA ASP A 385 2.12 -12.26 3.87
C ASP A 385 3.41 -13.06 3.62
N ALA A 386 3.54 -14.25 4.23
CA ALA A 386 4.70 -15.12 4.06
C ALA A 386 4.87 -15.59 2.60
N ALA A 387 3.77 -15.82 1.88
CA ALA A 387 3.79 -16.22 0.47
C ALA A 387 4.30 -15.12 -0.48
N GLY A 388 4.28 -13.84 -0.06
CA GLY A 388 4.85 -12.73 -0.83
C GLY A 388 4.29 -12.60 -2.25
N GLY A 389 3.01 -12.94 -2.43
CA GLY A 389 2.33 -12.92 -3.74
C GLY A 389 2.53 -14.16 -4.61
N SER A 390 3.30 -15.16 -4.17
CA SER A 390 3.45 -16.44 -4.87
C SER A 390 2.34 -17.43 -4.47
N PHE A 391 1.46 -17.73 -5.41
CA PHE A 391 0.42 -18.77 -5.27
C PHE A 391 1.03 -20.13 -4.95
N PHE A 392 2.20 -20.44 -5.53
CA PHE A 392 2.90 -21.69 -5.26
C PHE A 392 3.41 -21.77 -3.81
N LEU A 393 4.06 -20.70 -3.32
CA LEU A 393 4.53 -20.67 -1.92
C LEU A 393 3.37 -20.73 -0.94
N ALA A 394 2.24 -20.08 -1.25
CA ALA A 394 1.03 -20.16 -0.43
C ALA A 394 0.54 -21.61 -0.29
N GLN A 395 0.46 -22.35 -1.41
CA GLN A 395 0.11 -23.78 -1.38
C GLN A 395 1.12 -24.59 -0.57
N TRP A 396 2.41 -24.35 -0.76
CA TRP A 396 3.44 -25.11 -0.05
C TRP A 396 3.43 -24.86 1.46
N LEU A 397 3.28 -23.60 1.89
CA LEU A 397 3.14 -23.24 3.29
C LEU A 397 1.90 -23.88 3.91
N CYS A 398 0.74 -23.79 3.25
CA CYS A 398 -0.50 -24.39 3.73
C CYS A 398 -0.43 -25.92 3.80
N ASN A 399 0.14 -26.56 2.77
CA ASN A 399 0.37 -28.00 2.74
C ASN A 399 1.22 -28.45 3.94
N ARG A 400 2.37 -27.81 4.17
CA ARG A 400 3.27 -28.18 5.28
C ARG A 400 2.68 -27.89 6.63
N ALA A 401 1.92 -26.81 6.79
CA ALA A 401 1.24 -26.51 8.03
C ALA A 401 0.14 -27.54 8.35
N ALA A 402 -0.66 -27.92 7.35
CA ALA A 402 -1.69 -28.95 7.52
C ALA A 402 -1.08 -30.33 7.85
N VAL A 403 -0.07 -30.76 7.10
CA VAL A 403 0.60 -32.05 7.33
C VAL A 403 1.30 -32.07 8.68
N LYS A 404 2.01 -30.99 9.07
CA LYS A 404 2.68 -30.89 10.38
C LYS A 404 1.68 -30.86 11.54
N ALA A 405 0.48 -30.33 11.32
CA ALA A 405 -0.61 -30.38 12.30
C ALA A 405 -1.29 -31.77 12.39
N GLY A 406 -0.86 -32.75 11.59
CA GLY A 406 -1.37 -34.12 11.61
C GLY A 406 -2.52 -34.38 10.63
N PHE A 407 -2.79 -33.47 9.69
CA PHE A 407 -3.82 -33.62 8.68
C PHE A 407 -3.23 -34.13 7.37
N GLU A 408 -3.53 -35.38 7.01
CA GLU A 408 -3.05 -36.02 5.76
C GLU A 408 -4.09 -36.03 4.63
N ALA A 409 -5.37 -35.90 4.98
CA ALA A 409 -6.51 -35.84 4.07
C ALA A 409 -7.58 -34.85 4.57
N ALA A 410 -8.58 -34.57 3.73
CA ALA A 410 -9.70 -33.74 4.11
C ALA A 410 -10.46 -34.30 5.33
N GLN A 411 -10.93 -33.40 6.19
CA GLN A 411 -11.51 -33.78 7.47
C GLN A 411 -13.04 -33.95 7.40
N PRO A 412 -13.63 -34.85 8.19
CA PRO A 412 -15.09 -35.03 8.27
C PRO A 412 -15.81 -33.84 8.91
N ARG A 413 -15.10 -33.04 9.70
CA ARG A 413 -15.58 -31.80 10.31
C ARG A 413 -14.49 -30.75 10.20
N VAL A 414 -14.89 -29.47 10.23
CA VAL A 414 -13.94 -28.35 10.20
C VAL A 414 -12.96 -28.47 11.37
N ALA A 415 -11.69 -28.68 11.06
CA ALA A 415 -10.61 -28.73 12.04
C ALA A 415 -9.72 -27.48 11.93
N GLU A 416 -9.22 -26.99 13.05
CA GLU A 416 -8.38 -25.80 13.08
C GLU A 416 -6.90 -26.17 12.97
N VAL A 417 -6.20 -25.49 12.06
CA VAL A 417 -4.74 -25.50 12.00
C VAL A 417 -4.23 -24.30 12.80
N SER A 418 -3.67 -24.57 13.96
CA SER A 418 -3.09 -23.57 14.87
C SER A 418 -1.66 -23.16 14.50
N LEU A 419 -0.97 -23.96 13.69
CA LEU A 419 0.39 -23.68 13.22
C LEU A 419 0.38 -22.50 12.25
N GLY A 420 1.31 -21.58 12.46
CA GLY A 420 1.58 -20.44 11.56
C GLY A 420 2.65 -20.77 10.52
N PRO A 421 2.94 -19.83 9.60
CA PRO A 421 3.99 -20.01 8.60
C PRO A 421 5.38 -20.19 9.24
N ALA A 422 5.69 -19.46 10.33
CA ALA A 422 6.96 -19.57 11.05
C ALA A 422 7.28 -21.01 11.50
N ASP A 423 6.26 -21.80 11.82
CA ASP A 423 6.42 -23.18 12.28
C ASP A 423 6.87 -24.13 11.14
N VAL A 424 6.70 -23.75 9.88
CA VAL A 424 6.97 -24.60 8.71
C VAL A 424 8.00 -24.03 7.74
N ILE A 425 8.34 -22.74 7.85
CA ILE A 425 9.40 -22.10 7.05
C ILE A 425 10.70 -22.90 7.10
N GLY A 426 11.11 -23.39 8.28
CA GLY A 426 12.33 -24.19 8.43
C GLY A 426 12.34 -25.50 7.62
N LEU A 427 11.18 -26.14 7.44
CA LEU A 427 11.05 -27.35 6.62
C LEU A 427 11.22 -27.03 5.13
N ILE A 428 10.58 -25.95 4.67
CA ILE A 428 10.69 -25.47 3.29
C ILE A 428 12.12 -25.01 2.98
N GLN A 429 12.76 -24.30 3.91
CA GLN A 429 14.17 -23.90 3.84
C GLN A 429 15.10 -25.10 3.67
N GLY A 430 14.86 -26.18 4.41
CA GLY A 430 15.63 -27.43 4.28
C GLY A 430 15.55 -28.03 2.87
N GLU A 431 14.37 -28.06 2.26
CA GLU A 431 14.17 -28.58 0.90
C GLU A 431 14.78 -27.66 -0.16
N LEU A 432 14.61 -26.33 -0.01
CA LEU A 432 15.20 -25.34 -0.92
C LEU A 432 16.73 -25.29 -0.85
N SER A 433 17.30 -25.55 0.32
CA SER A 433 18.75 -25.60 0.55
C SER A 433 19.45 -26.62 -0.37
N ALA A 434 18.85 -27.79 -0.62
CA ALA A 434 19.41 -28.80 -1.51
C ALA A 434 19.61 -28.28 -2.95
N ARG A 435 18.75 -27.36 -3.39
CA ARG A 435 18.79 -26.77 -4.73
C ARG A 435 19.65 -25.50 -4.79
N PHE A 436 19.54 -24.62 -3.81
CA PHE A 436 20.09 -23.27 -3.90
C PHE A 436 21.39 -23.06 -3.13
N ARG A 437 21.64 -23.81 -2.05
CA ARG A 437 22.75 -23.52 -1.12
C ARG A 437 24.12 -23.58 -1.79
N GLY A 438 24.41 -24.66 -2.51
CA GLY A 438 25.71 -24.85 -3.17
C GLY A 438 26.07 -23.72 -4.15
N PRO A 439 25.24 -23.47 -5.19
CA PRO A 439 25.49 -22.37 -6.13
C PRO A 439 25.60 -21.00 -5.46
N LEU A 440 24.77 -20.69 -4.46
CA LEU A 440 24.84 -19.41 -3.76
C LEU A 440 26.09 -19.26 -2.90
N ILE A 441 26.59 -20.33 -2.28
CA ILE A 441 27.87 -20.33 -1.57
C ILE A 441 29.01 -20.08 -2.55
N ASP A 442 29.00 -20.74 -3.72
CA ASP A 442 30.01 -20.52 -4.77
C ASP A 442 30.04 -19.05 -5.20
N PHE A 443 28.86 -18.43 -5.37
CA PHE A 443 28.76 -17.00 -5.68
C PHE A 443 29.26 -16.12 -4.54
N ALA A 444 28.81 -16.37 -3.30
CA ALA A 444 29.19 -15.61 -2.13
C ALA A 444 30.71 -15.67 -1.85
N GLY A 445 31.36 -16.78 -2.19
CA GLY A 445 32.80 -16.97 -2.09
C GLY A 445 33.61 -16.50 -3.30
N PHE A 446 32.96 -16.06 -4.39
CA PHE A 446 33.67 -15.67 -5.63
C PHE A 446 34.56 -14.44 -5.44
N ASP A 447 34.21 -13.55 -4.51
CA ASP A 447 35.00 -12.35 -4.21
C ASP A 447 36.27 -12.59 -3.38
N GLN A 448 36.65 -13.86 -3.13
CA GLN A 448 37.91 -14.19 -2.47
C GLN A 448 39.15 -13.64 -3.19
N ALA A 449 39.09 -13.52 -4.52
CA ALA A 449 40.15 -12.92 -5.33
C ALA A 449 40.11 -11.37 -5.36
N SER A 450 39.08 -10.75 -4.78
CA SER A 450 38.93 -9.29 -4.75
C SER A 450 39.77 -8.62 -3.65
N PRO A 451 40.10 -7.32 -3.80
CA PRO A 451 40.78 -6.57 -2.75
C PRO A 451 39.93 -6.50 -1.45
N PRO A 452 40.56 -6.60 -0.27
CA PRO A 452 39.84 -6.48 0.99
C PRO A 452 39.31 -5.05 1.23
N PRO A 453 38.22 -4.88 2.01
CA PRO A 453 37.41 -5.94 2.62
C PRO A 453 36.55 -6.70 1.57
N ARG A 454 36.45 -8.02 1.75
CA ARG A 454 35.69 -8.96 0.88
C ARG A 454 34.24 -9.02 1.32
N GLY A 455 33.34 -9.57 0.49
CA GLY A 455 31.92 -9.71 0.83
C GLY A 455 30.93 -8.98 -0.06
N ALA A 456 31.38 -8.48 -1.20
CA ALA A 456 30.53 -7.87 -2.22
C ALA A 456 29.46 -8.85 -2.72
N ALA A 457 29.79 -10.12 -2.96
CA ALA A 457 28.81 -11.10 -3.44
C ALA A 457 27.77 -11.44 -2.37
N LEU A 458 28.22 -11.66 -1.14
CA LEU A 458 27.34 -11.90 0.02
C LEU A 458 26.36 -10.73 0.24
N SER A 459 26.87 -9.50 0.12
CA SER A 459 26.07 -8.27 0.27
C SER A 459 25.05 -8.10 -0.86
N LEU A 460 25.41 -8.46 -2.10
CA LEU A 460 24.49 -8.46 -3.23
C LEU A 460 23.37 -9.49 -3.05
N LEU A 461 23.67 -10.70 -2.59
CA LEU A 461 22.65 -11.72 -2.30
C LEU A 461 21.68 -11.25 -1.21
N TRP A 462 22.20 -10.59 -0.16
CA TRP A 462 21.38 -10.08 0.93
C TRP A 462 20.40 -9.00 0.48
N LEU A 463 20.89 -8.06 -0.34
CA LEU A 463 20.04 -7.02 -0.94
C LEU A 463 18.99 -7.64 -1.86
N LEU A 464 19.37 -8.63 -2.65
CA LEU A 464 18.50 -9.26 -3.63
C LEU A 464 17.33 -10.01 -2.98
N GLY A 465 17.56 -10.67 -1.83
CA GLY A 465 16.50 -11.30 -1.04
C GLY A 465 15.47 -10.33 -0.46
N ARG A 466 15.81 -9.04 -0.34
CA ARG A 466 14.96 -7.97 0.22
C ARG A 466 14.42 -7.00 -0.83
N SER A 467 14.89 -7.10 -2.07
CA SER A 467 14.40 -6.28 -3.18
C SER A 467 12.94 -6.63 -3.50
N PRO A 468 11.99 -5.67 -3.47
CA PRO A 468 10.60 -5.91 -3.86
C PRO A 468 10.48 -6.40 -5.30
N GLU A 469 11.30 -5.84 -6.19
CA GLU A 469 11.29 -6.12 -7.63
C GLU A 469 12.24 -7.25 -8.05
N GLY A 470 13.01 -7.81 -7.11
CA GLY A 470 13.93 -8.91 -7.38
C GLY A 470 15.18 -8.50 -8.18
N PHE A 471 15.53 -7.22 -8.25
CA PHE A 471 16.79 -6.76 -8.83
C PHE A 471 17.53 -5.80 -7.90
N VAL A 472 18.85 -5.73 -8.06
CA VAL A 472 19.75 -4.85 -7.31
C VAL A 472 20.84 -4.32 -8.25
N PRO A 473 20.92 -3.00 -8.49
CA PRO A 473 22.06 -2.38 -9.14
C PRO A 473 23.33 -2.54 -8.28
N VAL A 474 24.45 -2.95 -8.87
CA VAL A 474 25.74 -3.08 -8.15
C VAL A 474 26.19 -1.72 -7.58
N LYS A 475 25.77 -0.61 -8.21
CA LYS A 475 25.98 0.76 -7.72
C LYS A 475 25.21 1.04 -6.42
N GLU A 476 24.01 0.49 -6.24
CA GLU A 476 23.23 0.61 -5.00
C GLU A 476 23.94 -0.12 -3.86
N ALA A 477 24.47 -1.32 -4.13
CA ALA A 477 25.29 -2.05 -3.16
C ALA A 477 26.56 -1.26 -2.75
N ARG A 478 27.12 -0.46 -3.67
CA ARG A 478 28.28 0.40 -3.38
C ARG A 478 27.95 1.56 -2.44
N LEU A 479 26.75 2.12 -2.55
CA LEU A 479 26.25 3.15 -1.64
C LEU A 479 25.92 2.56 -0.27
N ARG A 480 25.31 1.37 -0.25
CA ARG A 480 24.90 0.69 0.99
C ARG A 480 26.05 0.09 1.78
N PHE A 481 27.10 -0.38 1.11
CA PHE A 481 28.30 -0.93 1.73
C PHE A 481 29.58 -0.20 1.25
N PRO A 482 29.80 1.08 1.62
CA PRO A 482 30.93 1.88 1.12
C PRO A 482 32.29 1.26 1.40
N MET A 483 32.42 0.51 2.50
CA MET A 483 33.65 -0.21 2.85
C MET A 483 34.03 -1.26 1.79
N LEU A 484 33.06 -1.83 1.08
CA LEU A 484 33.27 -2.84 0.03
C LEU A 484 33.53 -2.22 -1.36
N THR A 485 33.67 -0.89 -1.47
CA THR A 485 33.83 -0.19 -2.75
C THR A 485 34.92 -0.82 -3.63
N ARG A 486 36.07 -1.19 -3.06
CA ARG A 486 37.17 -1.82 -3.81
C ARG A 486 36.80 -3.21 -4.36
N SER A 487 36.02 -3.99 -3.61
CA SER A 487 35.54 -5.32 -4.03
C SER A 487 34.41 -5.21 -5.07
N LEU A 488 33.53 -4.21 -4.93
CA LEU A 488 32.45 -3.93 -5.89
C LEU A 488 32.98 -3.33 -7.21
N ASP A 489 33.96 -2.44 -7.16
CA ASP A 489 34.63 -1.92 -8.36
C ASP A 489 35.40 -3.05 -9.08
N TRP A 490 35.94 -4.02 -8.35
CA TRP A 490 36.51 -5.24 -8.92
C TRP A 490 35.44 -6.06 -9.67
N PHE A 491 34.24 -6.24 -9.11
CA PHE A 491 33.13 -6.86 -9.84
C PHE A 491 32.73 -6.12 -11.12
N LEU A 492 32.66 -4.79 -11.06
CA LEU A 492 32.32 -3.94 -12.21
C LEU A 492 33.39 -3.98 -13.30
N ALA A 493 34.65 -4.30 -12.97
CA ALA A 493 35.75 -4.50 -13.91
C ALA A 493 35.68 -5.87 -14.65
N SER A 494 34.48 -6.29 -15.06
CA SER A 494 34.18 -7.54 -15.78
C SER A 494 34.33 -8.85 -15.00
N ASN A 495 34.78 -8.83 -13.74
CA ASN A 495 34.94 -10.05 -12.95
C ASN A 495 33.59 -10.68 -12.57
N LEU A 496 32.53 -9.88 -12.42
CA LEU A 496 31.18 -10.42 -12.21
C LEU A 496 30.66 -11.13 -13.47
N THR A 497 30.91 -10.59 -14.66
CA THR A 497 30.63 -11.27 -15.94
C THR A 497 31.41 -12.57 -16.06
N GLN A 498 32.65 -12.59 -15.58
CA GLN A 498 33.48 -13.81 -15.53
C GLN A 498 32.89 -14.86 -14.58
N CYS A 499 32.41 -14.47 -13.40
CA CYS A 499 31.72 -15.35 -12.45
C CYS A 499 30.58 -16.15 -13.10
N PHE A 500 29.69 -15.46 -13.83
CA PHE A 500 28.56 -16.10 -14.52
C PHE A 500 28.98 -16.97 -15.71
N ARG A 501 30.18 -16.77 -16.26
CA ARG A 501 30.77 -17.65 -17.26
C ARG A 501 31.35 -18.91 -16.62
N ASP A 502 32.08 -18.77 -15.52
CA ASP A 502 32.84 -19.83 -14.86
C ASP A 502 32.00 -20.73 -13.95
N HIS A 503 30.83 -20.26 -13.52
CA HIS A 503 29.89 -21.03 -12.69
C HIS A 503 28.55 -21.27 -13.42
N PRO A 504 28.47 -22.28 -14.31
CA PRO A 504 27.23 -22.59 -15.04
C PRO A 504 26.03 -22.89 -14.14
N ARG A 505 26.26 -23.33 -12.90
CA ARG A 505 25.21 -23.62 -11.91
C ARG A 505 24.47 -22.37 -11.41
N LEU A 506 25.02 -21.17 -11.62
CA LEU A 506 24.34 -19.90 -11.35
C LEU A 506 23.36 -19.51 -12.47
N ARG A 507 23.53 -20.08 -13.67
CA ARG A 507 22.64 -19.83 -14.81
C ARG A 507 21.26 -20.37 -14.49
N GLY A 508 20.25 -19.51 -14.57
CA GLY A 508 18.87 -19.83 -14.21
C GLY A 508 18.49 -19.51 -12.76
N LEU A 509 19.45 -19.11 -11.91
CA LEU A 509 19.17 -18.64 -10.54
C LEU A 509 19.30 -17.12 -10.43
N LEU A 510 20.40 -16.58 -10.95
CA LEU A 510 20.75 -15.16 -10.93
C LEU A 510 21.13 -14.72 -12.34
N TYR A 511 20.78 -13.49 -12.69
CA TYR A 511 21.07 -12.90 -13.99
C TYR A 511 21.80 -11.58 -13.79
N TYR A 512 22.93 -11.39 -14.47
CA TYR A 512 23.67 -10.14 -14.45
C TYR A 512 23.60 -9.47 -15.82
N ASN A 513 23.16 -8.22 -15.85
CA ASN A 513 23.19 -7.38 -17.05
C ASN A 513 24.42 -6.44 -16.99
N PRO A 514 25.45 -6.64 -17.84
CA PRO A 514 26.65 -5.80 -17.83
C PRO A 514 26.40 -4.36 -18.27
N ALA A 515 25.38 -4.11 -19.11
CA ALA A 515 25.08 -2.77 -19.62
C ALA A 515 24.44 -1.88 -18.55
N THR A 516 23.53 -2.44 -17.75
CA THR A 516 22.85 -1.72 -16.66
C THR A 516 23.50 -1.95 -15.30
N THR A 517 24.54 -2.78 -15.22
CA THR A 517 25.25 -3.15 -13.97
C THR A 517 24.29 -3.67 -12.88
N THR A 518 23.28 -4.44 -13.28
CA THR A 518 22.19 -4.88 -12.40
C THR A 518 22.19 -6.40 -12.27
N LEU A 519 22.06 -6.87 -11.03
CA LEU A 519 21.86 -8.28 -10.68
C LEU A 519 20.37 -8.53 -10.43
N THR A 520 19.80 -9.55 -11.06
CA THR A 520 18.37 -9.86 -11.03
C THR A 520 18.13 -11.31 -10.60
N LEU A 521 17.04 -11.52 -9.87
CA LEU A 521 16.48 -12.78 -9.40
C LEU A 521 14.98 -12.78 -9.70
N GLU A 522 14.51 -13.89 -10.29
CA GLU A 522 13.14 -13.97 -10.78
C GLU A 522 12.39 -15.19 -10.23
N ASP A 523 13.07 -16.10 -9.51
CA ASP A 523 12.47 -17.26 -8.86
C ASP A 523 11.93 -16.87 -7.47
N PRO A 524 10.60 -16.87 -7.25
CA PRO A 524 10.01 -16.55 -5.95
C PRO A 524 10.47 -17.49 -4.84
N GLN A 525 10.80 -18.75 -5.17
CA GLN A 525 11.33 -19.70 -4.19
C GLN A 525 12.75 -19.31 -3.76
N LEU A 526 13.58 -18.82 -4.69
CA LEU A 526 14.92 -18.34 -4.37
C LEU A 526 14.84 -17.04 -3.56
N LYS A 527 13.89 -16.15 -3.89
CA LYS A 527 13.63 -14.94 -3.12
C LYS A 527 13.23 -15.25 -1.68
N PHE A 528 12.27 -16.15 -1.53
CA PHE A 528 11.83 -16.67 -0.23
C PHE A 528 12.98 -17.35 0.51
N TYR A 529 13.81 -18.14 -0.20
CA TYR A 529 14.98 -18.78 0.36
C TYR A 529 15.96 -17.76 0.98
N LEU A 530 16.31 -16.70 0.23
CA LEU A 530 17.21 -15.63 0.69
C LEU A 530 16.61 -14.80 1.83
N ARG A 531 15.30 -14.54 1.82
CA ARG A 531 14.63 -13.74 2.85
C ARG A 531 14.69 -14.42 4.22
N GLU A 532 14.43 -15.72 4.28
CA GLU A 532 14.43 -16.50 5.53
C GLU A 532 15.75 -17.24 5.79
N LEU A 533 16.82 -16.89 5.05
CA LEU A 533 18.12 -17.53 5.19
C LEU A 533 18.76 -17.19 6.54
N ASP A 534 19.37 -18.18 7.20
CA ASP A 534 20.32 -17.93 8.28
C ASP A 534 21.63 -17.41 7.69
N TRP A 535 21.73 -16.08 7.65
CA TRP A 535 22.84 -15.36 7.05
C TRP A 535 24.17 -15.56 7.80
N VAL A 536 24.13 -15.83 9.11
CA VAL A 536 25.34 -16.07 9.92
C VAL A 536 25.97 -17.40 9.50
N THR A 537 25.18 -18.47 9.57
CA THR A 537 25.63 -19.81 9.16
C THR A 537 26.00 -19.85 7.66
N PHE A 538 25.30 -19.08 6.82
CA PHE A 538 25.60 -18.99 5.39
C PHE A 538 26.93 -18.28 5.11
N ALA A 539 27.22 -17.17 5.79
CA ALA A 539 28.47 -16.43 5.63
C ALA A 539 29.69 -17.22 6.11
N GLU A 540 29.56 -17.98 7.20
CA GLU A 540 30.59 -18.93 7.63
C GLU A 540 30.89 -19.96 6.55
N ALA A 541 29.86 -20.55 5.96
CA ALA A 541 29.99 -21.55 4.91
C ALA A 541 30.58 -21.00 3.60
N SER A 542 30.44 -19.69 3.32
CA SER A 542 31.06 -19.03 2.17
C SER A 542 32.48 -18.51 2.43
N GLY A 543 33.07 -18.79 3.61
CA GLY A 543 34.42 -18.35 3.98
C GLY A 543 34.50 -16.92 4.52
N LEU A 544 33.36 -16.34 4.93
CA LEU A 544 33.20 -14.99 5.47
C LEU A 544 32.72 -15.02 6.94
N GLY A 545 33.17 -15.99 7.74
CA GLY A 545 32.68 -16.23 9.11
C GLY A 545 32.97 -15.15 10.16
N GLN A 546 33.59 -14.02 9.80
CA GLN A 546 33.82 -12.88 10.71
C GLN A 546 32.74 -11.78 10.57
N VAL A 547 31.73 -12.00 9.72
CA VAL A 547 30.70 -11.01 9.39
C VAL A 547 29.54 -11.14 10.36
N ALA A 548 29.28 -10.08 11.14
CA ALA A 548 28.07 -9.99 11.94
C ALA A 548 26.90 -9.57 11.04
N PHE A 549 25.66 -9.91 11.42
CA PHE A 549 24.47 -9.54 10.66
C PHE A 549 23.48 -8.76 11.51
N HIS A 550 22.99 -7.66 10.95
CA HIS A 550 21.84 -6.93 11.48
C HIS A 550 20.60 -7.24 10.63
N ALA A 551 19.43 -7.34 11.26
CA ALA A 551 18.19 -7.73 10.58
C ALA A 551 17.82 -6.79 9.42
N GLU A 552 18.08 -5.49 9.59
CA GLU A 552 17.71 -4.42 8.65
C GLU A 552 18.90 -3.83 7.87
N ASP A 553 20.10 -3.81 8.45
CA ASP A 553 21.29 -3.24 7.80
C ASP A 553 22.12 -4.27 7.02
N GLY A 554 21.90 -5.56 7.29
CA GLY A 554 22.56 -6.66 6.60
C GLY A 554 23.96 -6.97 7.14
N PRO A 555 24.89 -7.43 6.28
CA PRO A 555 26.23 -7.80 6.71
C PRO A 555 27.00 -6.58 7.24
N LEU A 556 27.44 -6.68 8.49
CA LEU A 556 28.25 -5.70 9.20
C LEU A 556 29.73 -6.07 9.04
N TRP A 557 30.46 -5.20 8.36
CA TRP A 557 31.89 -5.38 8.10
C TRP A 557 32.71 -4.66 9.18
N PRO A 558 33.67 -5.35 9.83
CA PRO A 558 34.54 -4.69 10.79
C PRO A 558 35.31 -3.54 10.12
N ARG A 559 35.33 -2.36 10.77
CA ARG A 559 36.12 -1.21 10.31
C ARG A 559 37.60 -1.60 10.32
N GLY A 560 38.24 -1.56 9.16
CA GLY A 560 39.66 -1.88 9.02
C GLY A 560 40.51 -1.00 9.94
N VAL A 561 41.37 -1.66 10.73
CA VAL A 561 42.51 -1.02 11.41
C VAL A 561 43.44 -0.50 10.31
N GLU A 562 43.57 0.81 10.19
CA GLU A 562 44.66 1.40 9.41
C GLU A 562 46.00 0.95 10.04
N ALA A 563 46.80 0.29 9.22
CA ALA A 563 48.10 -0.23 9.60
C ALA A 563 49.01 0.91 10.11
N THR A 564 49.41 0.79 11.36
CA THR A 564 50.49 1.57 11.97
C THR A 564 51.83 1.26 11.30
N GLY A 565 52.42 2.28 10.67
CA GLY A 565 53.85 2.59 10.71
C GLY A 565 54.80 1.85 9.75
N THR A 566 55.44 2.62 8.87
CA THR A 566 56.91 2.60 8.70
C THR A 566 57.42 3.98 8.26
N ALA A 567 58.56 4.35 8.81
CA ALA A 567 59.23 5.65 8.70
C ALA A 567 60.14 5.78 7.45
N HIS A 568 60.66 7.01 7.27
CA HIS A 568 61.65 7.52 6.28
C HIS A 568 61.01 8.22 5.07
N GLY A 569 61.35 9.45 4.68
CA GLY A 569 62.31 10.46 5.16
C GLY A 569 62.33 11.67 4.20
N SER A 570 63.09 12.72 4.57
CA SER A 570 63.55 13.87 3.75
C SER A 570 62.52 14.96 3.39
N SER A 571 62.54 16.13 4.07
CA SER A 571 63.32 17.38 3.77
C SER A 571 62.68 18.25 2.67
N ILE A 572 62.00 19.35 3.03
CA ILE A 572 62.44 20.77 2.99
C ILE A 572 63.06 21.21 1.65
N VAL A 573 62.43 22.18 0.97
CA VAL A 573 62.99 23.50 0.55
C VAL A 573 61.97 24.25 -0.36
N THR A 574 61.44 25.34 0.21
CA THR A 574 61.10 26.69 -0.33
C THR A 574 60.84 26.87 -1.83
N GLY A 575 59.73 27.47 -2.27
CA GLY A 575 59.40 28.92 -2.26
C GLY A 575 58.83 29.23 -3.67
N THR A 576 58.07 30.25 -4.00
CA THR A 576 57.57 31.51 -3.41
C THR A 576 56.60 32.06 -4.47
N GLY A 577 55.51 32.72 -4.07
CA GLY A 577 54.60 33.37 -5.02
C GLY A 577 53.36 33.98 -4.37
N SER A 578 53.58 34.89 -3.42
CA SER A 578 52.57 35.69 -2.73
C SER A 578 51.86 36.67 -3.68
N VAL A 579 50.54 36.85 -3.48
CA VAL A 579 49.97 38.20 -3.24
C VAL A 579 48.89 38.10 -2.14
N LEU A 580 49.33 38.41 -0.90
CA LEU A 580 48.71 39.23 0.18
C LEU A 580 47.17 39.30 0.29
N LEU A 581 46.50 38.84 1.36
CA LEU A 581 46.55 39.18 2.82
C LEU A 581 45.99 40.56 3.21
N ALA A 582 44.96 40.54 4.07
CA ALA A 582 44.94 41.15 5.42
C ALA A 582 43.61 40.72 6.11
N ASP A 583 43.58 39.74 7.02
CA ASP A 583 43.96 39.75 8.44
C ASP A 583 43.41 40.93 9.27
N VAL A 584 42.57 40.62 10.26
CA VAL A 584 42.79 40.99 11.68
C VAL A 584 42.13 39.95 12.60
N LYS A 585 42.92 39.03 13.17
CA LYS A 585 42.71 38.55 14.55
C LYS A 585 43.39 39.55 15.47
N ALA A 586 42.61 40.29 16.24
CA ALA A 586 43.09 41.04 17.39
C ALA A 586 42.29 40.60 18.60
N HIS A 587 42.99 40.10 19.61
CA HIS A 587 42.49 40.06 20.98
C HIS A 587 42.19 41.50 21.41
N GLY A 588 40.91 41.79 21.55
CA GLY A 588 40.38 42.98 22.18
C GLY A 588 39.08 42.59 22.86
N ASN A 589 38.87 43.08 24.08
CA ASN A 589 37.57 43.11 24.75
C ASN A 589 36.55 43.78 23.83
N ALA A 590 35.97 43.02 22.91
CA ALA A 590 34.81 43.41 22.15
C ALA A 590 33.61 43.05 23.02
N THR A 591 32.86 44.06 23.43
CA THR A 591 31.51 43.92 23.97
C THR A 591 30.74 42.97 23.05
N VAL A 592 30.52 41.74 23.51
CA VAL A 592 29.83 40.69 22.77
C VAL A 592 28.41 41.17 22.53
N GLY A 593 28.11 41.56 21.29
CA GLY A 593 26.73 41.78 20.86
C GLY A 593 25.91 40.50 21.09
N PRO A 594 24.59 40.61 21.33
CA PRO A 594 23.78 39.44 21.64
C PRO A 594 23.86 38.40 20.50
N ARG A 595 24.15 37.14 20.85
CA ARG A 595 24.19 36.04 19.88
C ARG A 595 22.84 35.94 19.15
N PRO A 596 22.83 35.67 17.83
CA PRO A 596 21.57 35.46 17.11
C PRO A 596 20.82 34.27 17.69
N ARG A 597 19.49 34.38 17.74
CA ARG A 597 18.62 33.30 18.24
C ARG A 597 18.54 32.19 17.21
N ARG A 598 18.54 30.95 17.67
CA ARG A 598 18.52 29.75 16.83
C ARG A 598 17.16 29.06 16.95
N LEU A 599 16.35 29.16 15.91
CA LEU A 599 15.06 28.48 15.80
C LEU A 599 15.20 27.31 14.82
N LEU A 600 14.91 26.09 15.28
CA LEU A 600 14.85 24.91 14.45
C LEU A 600 13.44 24.74 13.90
N HIS A 601 13.29 24.68 12.57
CA HIS A 601 12.00 24.47 11.90
C HIS A 601 12.01 23.12 11.18
N LEU A 602 11.21 22.20 11.70
CA LEU A 602 10.96 20.88 11.15
C LEU A 602 9.52 20.78 10.62
N SER A 603 9.29 19.85 9.71
CA SER A 603 7.96 19.52 9.21
C SER A 603 7.95 18.11 8.66
N ASP A 604 6.77 17.48 8.60
CA ASP A 604 6.56 16.20 7.91
C ASP A 604 7.53 15.12 8.42
N LEU A 605 7.46 14.87 9.74
CA LEU A 605 8.31 13.91 10.44
C LEU A 605 7.93 12.46 10.12
N HIS A 606 6.63 12.19 9.96
CA HIS A 606 6.05 10.89 9.60
C HIS A 606 6.66 9.70 10.36
N PHE A 607 6.74 9.80 11.68
CA PHE A 607 7.27 8.70 12.48
C PHE A 607 6.29 7.52 12.50
N SER A 608 6.81 6.32 12.25
CA SER A 608 6.08 5.05 12.31
C SER A 608 6.46 4.22 13.53
N ASN A 609 7.71 4.34 14.00
CA ASN A 609 8.25 3.56 15.10
C ASN A 609 9.46 4.24 15.77
N LEU A 610 9.86 3.73 16.94
CA LEU A 610 10.94 4.28 17.76
C LEU A 610 12.32 4.23 17.09
N ASP A 611 12.60 3.27 16.23
CA ASP A 611 13.92 3.14 15.60
C ASP A 611 14.14 4.22 14.54
N GLN A 612 13.10 4.55 13.76
CA GLN A 612 13.09 5.71 12.88
C GLN A 612 13.38 7.00 13.66
N SER A 613 12.76 7.18 14.84
CA SER A 613 12.97 8.33 15.72
C SER A 613 14.41 8.42 16.25
N LYS A 614 15.02 7.29 16.65
CA LYS A 614 16.43 7.25 17.10
C LYS A 614 17.38 7.66 15.97
N VAL A 615 17.19 7.10 14.78
CA VAL A 615 18.02 7.36 13.61
C VAL A 615 17.91 8.84 13.22
N ALA A 616 16.69 9.35 13.11
CA ALA A 616 16.43 10.75 12.79
C ALA A 616 17.06 11.71 13.81
N TYR A 617 16.94 11.41 15.11
CA TYR A 617 17.60 12.20 16.16
C TYR A 617 19.12 12.16 16.01
N ALA A 618 19.72 10.98 15.84
CA ALA A 618 21.17 10.84 15.74
C ALA A 618 21.75 11.63 14.56
N GLN A 619 21.09 11.57 13.39
CA GLN A 619 21.50 12.29 12.19
C GLN A 619 21.34 13.81 12.35
N LEU A 620 20.17 14.27 12.83
CA LEU A 620 19.93 15.69 13.07
C LEU A 620 20.89 16.24 14.13
N ALA A 621 21.10 15.52 15.22
CA ALA A 621 21.99 15.96 16.29
C ALA A 621 23.45 16.05 15.84
N ALA A 622 23.90 15.13 14.97
CA ALA A 622 25.23 15.23 14.36
C ALA A 622 25.36 16.49 13.50
N ASP A 623 24.33 16.83 12.71
CA ASP A 623 24.36 18.01 11.85
C ASP A 623 24.32 19.32 12.63
N LEU A 624 23.44 19.42 13.63
CA LEU A 624 23.34 20.60 14.49
C LEU A 624 24.68 20.89 15.20
N ARG A 625 25.37 19.86 15.69
CA ARG A 625 26.71 20.01 16.28
C ARG A 625 27.74 20.50 15.26
N GLN A 626 27.67 20.06 14.01
CA GLN A 626 28.51 20.60 12.93
C GLN A 626 28.21 22.06 12.60
N GLN A 627 27.04 22.58 12.98
CA GLN A 627 26.69 24.01 12.88
C GLN A 627 27.05 24.81 14.15
N ASP A 628 27.97 24.29 14.99
CA ASP A 628 28.36 24.86 16.29
C ASP A 628 27.16 25.09 17.23
N ILE A 629 26.20 24.15 17.19
CA ILE A 629 25.06 24.07 18.11
C ILE A 629 25.29 22.87 19.03
N ASP A 630 26.18 23.03 20.01
CA ASP A 630 26.53 21.94 20.93
C ASP A 630 25.61 21.80 22.14
N ALA A 631 24.91 22.88 22.54
CA ALA A 631 24.21 22.88 23.83
C ALA A 631 22.82 23.54 23.84
N LYS A 632 22.53 24.51 22.96
CA LYS A 632 21.29 25.29 23.09
C LYS A 632 20.66 25.71 21.77
N LEU A 633 19.44 25.23 21.55
CA LEU A 633 18.45 25.82 20.65
C LEU A 633 17.58 26.82 21.45
N ASP A 634 17.14 27.89 20.80
CA ASP A 634 16.28 28.89 21.45
C ASP A 634 14.78 28.58 21.24
N ALA A 635 14.43 27.90 20.13
CA ALA A 635 13.07 27.41 19.88
C ALA A 635 13.07 26.21 18.90
N LEU A 636 12.04 25.38 19.01
CA LEU A 636 11.69 24.33 18.05
C LEU A 636 10.27 24.58 17.54
N VAL A 637 10.10 24.58 16.22
CA VAL A 637 8.80 24.63 15.54
C VAL A 637 8.65 23.37 14.69
N VAL A 638 7.55 22.65 14.89
CA VAL A 638 7.12 21.54 14.03
C VAL A 638 5.80 21.90 13.35
N SER A 639 5.84 22.11 12.03
CA SER A 639 4.72 22.61 11.25
C SER A 639 3.86 21.51 10.62
N GLY A 640 3.50 20.48 11.38
CA GLY A 640 2.57 19.41 10.97
C GLY A 640 3.22 18.09 10.56
N ASP A 641 2.36 17.09 10.44
CA ASP A 641 2.64 15.72 10.05
C ASP A 641 3.73 15.05 10.89
N LEU A 642 3.48 14.98 12.19
CA LEU A 642 4.37 14.32 13.13
C LEU A 642 4.37 12.80 12.92
N VAL A 643 3.22 12.26 12.49
CA VAL A 643 2.95 10.82 12.35
C VAL A 643 2.33 10.51 10.98
N ASN A 644 1.90 9.26 10.73
CA ASN A 644 1.34 8.85 9.43
C ASN A 644 -0.18 8.67 9.46
N ARG A 645 -0.75 8.20 10.57
CA ARG A 645 -2.18 7.84 10.67
C ARG A 645 -2.80 8.17 12.01
N ALA A 646 -2.11 8.97 12.82
CA ALA A 646 -2.49 9.28 14.19
C ALA A 646 -2.69 8.06 15.09
N ASP A 647 -1.91 6.99 14.86
CA ASP A 647 -1.87 5.83 15.75
C ASP A 647 -1.09 6.19 17.04
N PRO A 648 -1.57 5.78 18.24
CA PRO A 648 -0.86 6.03 19.49
C PRO A 648 0.62 5.63 19.48
N LYS A 649 1.00 4.52 18.82
CA LYS A 649 2.40 4.07 18.74
C LYS A 649 3.28 4.99 17.91
N GLU A 650 2.72 5.62 16.89
CA GLU A 650 3.42 6.62 16.07
C GLU A 650 3.69 7.87 16.91
N TYR A 651 2.72 8.28 17.73
CA TYR A 651 2.88 9.39 18.67
C TYR A 651 3.90 9.09 19.78
N ASP A 652 3.99 7.85 20.25
CA ASP A 652 5.06 7.43 21.18
C ASP A 652 6.45 7.62 20.54
N ALA A 653 6.59 7.33 19.25
CA ALA A 653 7.82 7.54 18.51
C ALA A 653 8.14 9.05 18.33
N ALA A 654 7.14 9.84 17.91
CA ALA A 654 7.28 11.30 17.81
C ALA A 654 7.64 11.94 19.16
N ARG A 655 6.99 11.52 20.24
CA ARG A 655 7.30 11.94 21.61
C ARG A 655 8.75 11.66 21.97
N PHE A 656 9.20 10.43 21.72
CA PHE A 656 10.57 10.02 22.03
C PHE A 656 11.61 10.88 21.29
N PHE A 657 11.38 11.17 20.00
CA PHE A 657 12.23 12.09 19.23
C PHE A 657 12.27 13.51 19.82
N LEU A 658 11.11 14.07 20.16
CA LEU A 658 11.00 15.42 20.73
C LEU A 658 11.69 15.51 22.10
N GLU A 659 11.49 14.53 22.98
CA GLU A 659 12.15 14.48 24.29
C GLU A 659 13.68 14.38 24.14
N LEU A 660 14.19 13.60 23.19
CA LEU A 660 15.63 13.54 22.90
C LEU A 660 16.19 14.88 22.40
N LEU A 661 15.46 15.59 21.53
CA LEU A 661 15.85 16.94 21.10
C LEU A 661 15.83 17.94 22.25
N MET A 662 14.80 17.91 23.07
CA MET A 662 14.67 18.81 24.22
C MET A 662 15.83 18.62 25.19
N ASN A 663 16.13 17.37 25.54
CA ASN A 663 17.23 17.03 26.44
C ASN A 663 18.60 17.31 25.80
N GLY A 664 18.76 16.98 24.52
CA GLY A 664 20.04 17.13 23.81
C GLY A 664 20.45 18.57 23.51
N PHE A 665 19.48 19.48 23.38
CA PHE A 665 19.71 20.88 22.96
C PHE A 665 19.09 21.92 23.91
N GLY A 666 18.80 21.52 25.16
CA GLY A 666 18.40 22.44 26.23
C GLY A 666 17.11 23.23 25.97
N LEU A 667 16.14 22.61 25.29
CA LEU A 667 14.82 23.22 25.08
C LEU A 667 13.90 22.89 26.25
N SER A 668 13.26 23.92 26.80
CA SER A 668 12.13 23.75 27.72
C SER A 668 10.82 23.55 26.97
N SER A 669 9.81 23.03 27.67
CA SER A 669 8.46 22.81 27.12
C SER A 669 7.84 24.06 26.48
N ARG A 670 8.13 25.25 27.03
CA ARG A 670 7.68 26.54 26.51
C ARG A 670 8.33 26.96 25.20
N GLN A 671 9.44 26.33 24.80
CA GLN A 671 10.20 26.66 23.59
C GLN A 671 9.86 25.74 22.42
N VAL A 672 8.89 24.84 22.59
CA VAL A 672 8.45 23.88 21.56
C VAL A 672 7.06 24.26 21.08
N VAL A 673 6.93 24.53 19.79
CA VAL A 673 5.66 24.84 19.12
C VAL A 673 5.32 23.71 18.16
N LEU A 674 4.17 23.07 18.38
CA LEU A 674 3.66 21.99 17.55
C LEU A 674 2.34 22.43 16.91
N VAL A 675 2.20 22.20 15.62
CA VAL A 675 0.97 22.42 14.84
C VAL A 675 0.63 21.11 14.14
N PRO A 676 -0.64 20.69 14.05
CA PRO A 676 -1.01 19.45 13.37
C PRO A 676 -1.07 19.62 11.84
N GLY A 677 -0.78 18.55 11.13
CA GLY A 677 -1.04 18.36 9.70
C GLY A 677 -2.19 17.38 9.44
N ASN A 678 -2.40 17.00 8.18
CA ASN A 678 -3.47 16.09 7.77
C ASN A 678 -3.23 14.64 8.22
N HIS A 679 -1.98 14.22 8.38
CA HIS A 679 -1.64 12.88 8.88
C HIS A 679 -1.75 12.75 10.41
N ASP A 680 -1.83 13.88 11.12
CA ASP A 680 -2.06 13.93 12.56
C ASP A 680 -3.54 13.72 12.95
N VAL A 681 -4.43 13.57 11.94
CA VAL A 681 -5.86 13.32 12.10
C VAL A 681 -6.16 11.82 12.19
N SER A 682 -6.85 11.39 13.26
CA SER A 682 -7.31 10.00 13.38
C SER A 682 -8.54 9.73 12.52
N TRP A 683 -8.37 8.90 11.48
CA TRP A 683 -9.46 8.52 10.57
C TRP A 683 -10.50 7.61 11.21
N ASP A 684 -10.10 6.78 12.19
CA ASP A 684 -11.04 5.94 12.95
C ASP A 684 -11.97 6.78 13.81
N LEU A 685 -11.40 7.74 14.57
CA LEU A 685 -12.19 8.67 15.37
C LEU A 685 -13.05 9.56 14.48
N SER A 686 -12.50 10.01 13.35
CA SER A 686 -13.25 10.72 12.31
C SER A 686 -14.46 9.92 11.82
N ARG A 687 -14.31 8.64 11.44
CA ARG A 687 -15.44 7.78 11.04
C ARG A 687 -16.47 7.62 12.15
N SER A 688 -16.02 7.42 13.38
CA SER A 688 -16.91 7.22 14.53
C SER A 688 -17.77 8.45 14.89
N ALA A 689 -17.38 9.63 14.41
CA ALA A 689 -18.11 10.88 14.57
C ALA A 689 -19.25 11.05 13.56
N TYR A 690 -19.35 10.17 12.56
CA TYR A 690 -20.37 10.23 11.52
C TYR A 690 -21.41 9.14 11.75
N GLN A 691 -22.69 9.52 11.64
CA GLN A 691 -23.80 8.61 11.82
C GLN A 691 -24.69 8.61 10.58
N LEU A 692 -24.85 7.44 9.98
CA LEU A 692 -25.77 7.25 8.87
C LEU A 692 -27.23 7.31 9.37
N VAL A 693 -28.01 8.26 8.85
CA VAL A 693 -29.41 8.47 9.20
C VAL A 693 -30.26 8.70 7.96
N ARG A 694 -31.56 8.40 8.03
CA ARG A 694 -32.47 8.80 6.95
C ARG A 694 -32.70 10.30 7.01
N ARG A 695 -32.70 10.96 5.84
CA ARG A 695 -32.95 12.40 5.72
C ARG A 695 -34.32 12.79 6.31
N SER A 696 -35.32 11.92 6.20
CA SER A 696 -36.65 12.11 6.79
C SER A 696 -36.68 11.96 8.33
N GLU A 697 -35.72 11.24 8.90
CA GLU A 697 -35.61 10.99 10.34
C GLU A 697 -34.72 12.04 11.03
N HIS A 698 -33.86 12.73 10.28
CA HIS A 698 -33.06 13.86 10.77
C HIS A 698 -33.88 15.15 10.79
N ARG A 699 -34.14 15.68 12.00
CA ARG A 699 -34.98 16.88 12.20
C ARG A 699 -34.19 18.19 12.33
N ALA A 700 -32.89 18.11 12.58
CA ALA A 700 -32.06 19.30 12.72
C ALA A 700 -31.72 19.90 11.33
N PRO A 701 -31.41 21.21 11.26
CA PRO A 701 -30.95 21.82 10.02
C PRO A 701 -29.63 21.18 9.56
N LEU A 702 -29.56 20.83 8.27
CA LEU A 702 -28.33 20.33 7.67
C LEU A 702 -27.38 21.49 7.39
N VAL A 703 -26.29 21.53 8.16
CA VAL A 703 -25.24 22.53 8.01
C VAL A 703 -24.25 22.04 6.95
N PRO A 704 -24.05 22.76 5.82
CA PRO A 704 -23.07 22.39 4.81
C PRO A 704 -21.69 22.12 5.42
N GLY A 705 -21.06 21.02 5.02
CA GLY A 705 -19.77 20.58 5.57
C GLY A 705 -19.87 19.71 6.82
N SER A 706 -21.05 19.62 7.46
CA SER A 706 -21.30 18.79 8.66
C SER A 706 -22.18 17.56 8.36
N TYR A 707 -22.39 17.26 7.08
CA TYR A 707 -23.03 16.03 6.64
C TYR A 707 -22.53 15.64 5.25
N VAL A 708 -22.67 14.35 4.92
CA VAL A 708 -22.43 13.80 3.58
C VAL A 708 -23.75 13.28 3.02
N GLU A 709 -24.13 13.77 1.84
CA GLU A 709 -25.32 13.27 1.14
C GLU A 709 -24.94 12.06 0.30
N HIS A 710 -25.35 10.88 0.75
CA HIS A 710 -25.18 9.64 -0.01
C HIS A 710 -26.30 9.46 -1.03
N SER A 711 -27.49 9.95 -0.69
CA SER A 711 -28.68 9.98 -1.54
C SER A 711 -29.68 11.04 -1.08
N THR A 712 -30.70 11.30 -1.90
CA THR A 712 -31.86 12.14 -1.53
C THR A 712 -32.59 11.68 -0.25
N SER A 713 -32.43 10.41 0.16
CA SER A 713 -33.10 9.80 1.31
C SER A 713 -32.18 9.45 2.48
N VAL A 714 -30.86 9.36 2.26
CA VAL A 714 -29.87 8.95 3.26
C VAL A 714 -28.75 9.97 3.32
N ILE A 715 -28.50 10.43 4.53
CA ILE A 715 -27.43 11.36 4.85
C ILE A 715 -26.60 10.75 5.96
N GLU A 716 -25.32 11.07 5.95
CA GLU A 716 -24.42 10.77 7.04
C GLU A 716 -24.14 12.07 7.77
N VAL A 717 -24.58 12.15 9.03
CA VAL A 717 -24.54 13.39 9.82
C VAL A 717 -23.39 13.32 10.80
N ARG A 718 -22.64 14.41 10.88
CA ARG A 718 -21.51 14.56 11.78
C ARG A 718 -21.97 15.02 13.17
N ASP A 719 -21.44 14.37 14.19
CA ASP A 719 -21.47 14.83 15.58
C ASP A 719 -20.22 15.70 15.80
N ASP A 720 -20.38 17.02 15.95
CA ASP A 720 -19.27 17.97 16.03
C ASP A 720 -18.39 17.78 17.29
N ASP A 721 -18.99 17.36 18.42
CA ASP A 721 -18.26 17.10 19.66
C ASP A 721 -17.34 15.87 19.52
N ARG A 722 -17.86 14.80 18.91
CA ARG A 722 -17.05 13.62 18.58
C ARG A 722 -16.07 13.89 17.46
N TYR A 723 -16.45 14.71 16.50
CA TYR A 723 -15.61 15.04 15.36
C TYR A 723 -14.31 15.66 15.84
N GLY A 724 -14.36 16.61 16.78
CA GLY A 724 -13.17 17.23 17.40
C GLY A 724 -12.16 16.22 17.97
N GLN A 725 -12.63 15.06 18.45
CA GLN A 725 -11.77 14.01 19.02
C GLN A 725 -10.81 13.38 18.02
N ARG A 726 -10.98 13.60 16.71
CA ARG A 726 -9.99 13.16 15.70
C ARG A 726 -8.59 13.70 15.94
N PHE A 727 -8.45 14.83 16.64
CA PHE A 727 -7.18 15.41 17.08
C PHE A 727 -6.77 15.00 18.50
N GLN A 728 -7.51 14.13 19.18
CA GLN A 728 -7.21 13.73 20.56
C GLN A 728 -5.79 13.14 20.69
N PRO A 729 -5.32 12.23 19.81
CA PRO A 729 -3.95 11.72 19.90
C PRO A 729 -2.88 12.81 19.77
N PHE A 730 -3.08 13.78 18.87
CA PHE A 730 -2.22 14.95 18.75
C PHE A 730 -2.25 15.82 20.02
N ALA A 731 -3.44 16.08 20.55
CA ALA A 731 -3.62 16.89 21.75
C ALA A 731 -2.95 16.29 22.98
N ASP A 732 -2.98 14.96 23.10
CA ASP A 732 -2.30 14.22 24.16
C ASP A 732 -0.78 14.34 24.06
N LEU A 733 -0.22 14.27 22.84
CA LEU A 733 1.19 14.54 22.61
C LEU A 733 1.56 15.98 23.00
N VAL A 734 0.81 16.99 22.53
CA VAL A 734 1.07 18.40 22.84
C VAL A 734 1.08 18.64 24.34
N LYS A 735 0.08 18.14 25.05
CA LYS A 735 -0.01 18.25 26.51
C LYS A 735 1.17 17.58 27.21
N THR A 736 1.62 16.44 26.69
CA THR A 736 2.76 15.71 27.24
C THR A 736 4.08 16.47 27.06
N ILE A 737 4.31 17.06 25.88
CA ILE A 737 5.55 17.75 25.54
C ILE A 737 5.61 19.18 26.10
N THR A 738 4.51 19.92 25.99
CA THR A 738 4.46 21.35 26.33
C THR A 738 3.96 21.61 27.76
N GLY A 739 3.18 20.67 28.31
CA GLY A 739 2.42 20.84 29.55
C GLY A 739 1.07 21.53 29.37
N GLU A 740 0.81 22.13 28.20
CA GLU A 740 -0.39 22.90 27.91
C GLU A 740 -1.38 22.06 27.09
N PRO A 741 -2.69 22.11 27.39
CA PRO A 741 -3.69 21.38 26.61
C PRO A 741 -3.85 21.99 25.22
N TYR A 742 -3.98 21.13 24.21
CA TYR A 742 -4.39 21.55 22.87
C TYR A 742 -5.92 21.50 22.74
N PRO A 743 -6.58 22.56 22.24
CA PRO A 743 -8.03 22.59 22.09
C PRO A 743 -8.52 21.71 20.92
N LEU A 744 -9.62 20.99 21.15
CA LEU A 744 -10.24 20.13 20.14
C LEU A 744 -11.33 20.84 19.32
N ALA A 745 -11.93 21.88 19.88
CA ALA A 745 -12.93 22.69 19.18
C ALA A 745 -12.23 23.57 18.13
N ALA A 746 -12.70 23.51 16.87
CA ALA A 746 -12.06 24.20 15.75
C ALA A 746 -11.93 25.73 15.96
N VAL A 747 -12.90 26.34 16.65
CA VAL A 747 -12.89 27.76 16.99
C VAL A 747 -11.75 28.16 17.94
N ASP A 748 -11.19 27.20 18.69
CA ASP A 748 -10.13 27.44 19.66
C ASP A 748 -8.74 27.00 19.15
N GLN A 749 -8.64 26.43 17.94
CA GLN A 749 -7.41 25.83 17.38
C GLN A 749 -6.36 26.85 16.87
N ALA A 750 -6.19 27.93 17.61
CA ALA A 750 -5.10 28.90 17.46
C ALA A 750 -4.31 29.00 18.78
N THR A 751 -3.01 28.70 18.72
CA THR A 751 -2.12 28.72 19.89
C THR A 751 -1.14 29.89 19.81
N LEU A 752 -0.98 30.61 20.91
CA LEU A 752 -0.09 31.77 21.01
C LEU A 752 1.07 31.46 21.95
N HIS A 753 2.28 31.50 21.42
CA HIS A 753 3.50 31.21 22.16
C HIS A 753 4.36 32.46 22.25
N SER A 754 4.59 32.93 23.47
CA SER A 754 5.47 34.07 23.75
C SER A 754 6.82 33.56 24.20
N LEU A 755 7.84 33.74 23.36
CA LEU A 755 9.19 33.26 23.54
C LEU A 755 10.14 34.45 23.78
N ASP A 756 11.26 34.19 24.45
CA ASP A 756 12.32 35.17 24.71
C ASP A 756 11.82 36.48 25.32
N ASP A 757 11.10 36.39 26.43
CA ASP A 757 10.47 37.52 27.14
C ASP A 757 9.55 38.36 26.23
N GLY A 758 8.91 37.72 25.25
CA GLY A 758 7.98 38.35 24.32
C GLY A 758 8.61 38.97 23.08
N LYS A 759 9.91 38.80 22.86
CA LYS A 759 10.60 39.27 21.64
C LYS A 759 10.33 38.40 20.42
N LEU A 760 9.93 37.14 20.61
CA LEU A 760 9.48 36.26 19.55
C LEU A 760 8.08 35.76 19.89
N LEU A 761 7.10 36.05 19.03
CA LEU A 761 5.73 35.58 19.16
C LEU A 761 5.43 34.61 18.02
N VAL A 762 5.00 33.41 18.37
CA VAL A 762 4.64 32.36 17.40
C VAL A 762 3.15 32.06 17.53
N LEU A 763 2.41 32.24 16.44
CA LEU A 763 1.00 31.90 16.30
C LEU A 763 0.89 30.58 15.53
N GLY A 764 0.53 29.49 16.21
CA GLY A 764 0.24 28.20 15.59
C GLY A 764 -1.23 28.12 15.19
N LEU A 765 -1.52 27.80 13.93
CA LEU A 765 -2.87 27.70 13.37
C LEU A 765 -3.08 26.30 12.78
N ASN A 766 -4.19 25.66 13.12
CA ASN A 766 -4.54 24.39 12.51
C ASN A 766 -5.07 24.59 11.08
N SER A 767 -4.27 24.25 10.08
CA SER A 767 -4.72 24.23 8.67
C SER A 767 -5.46 22.97 8.28
N ALA A 768 -5.46 21.95 9.14
CA ALA A 768 -6.05 20.63 8.91
C ALA A 768 -7.42 20.45 9.59
N TRP A 769 -8.00 21.52 10.13
CA TRP A 769 -9.23 21.47 10.92
C TRP A 769 -10.45 20.98 10.13
N GLU A 770 -10.39 20.91 8.80
CA GLU A 770 -11.47 20.36 7.95
C GLU A 770 -11.15 18.98 7.38
N ASN A 771 -9.96 18.42 7.64
CA ASN A 771 -9.58 17.11 7.14
C ASN A 771 -10.31 16.03 7.92
N ASP A 772 -10.82 15.05 7.17
CA ASP A 772 -11.47 13.86 7.67
C ASP A 772 -11.45 12.74 6.62
N HIS A 773 -12.04 11.59 6.96
CA HIS A 773 -12.07 10.42 6.10
C HIS A 773 -12.91 10.57 4.81
N HIS A 774 -13.77 11.59 4.71
CA HIS A 774 -14.52 11.92 3.49
C HIS A 774 -13.84 13.01 2.66
N PHE A 775 -13.18 13.96 3.32
CA PHE A 775 -12.59 15.14 2.73
C PHE A 775 -11.11 15.26 3.09
N PRO A 776 -10.27 14.34 2.58
CA PRO A 776 -8.86 14.27 2.95
C PRO A 776 -8.05 15.47 2.44
N ASP A 777 -8.50 16.16 1.39
CA ASP A 777 -7.78 17.25 0.72
C ASP A 777 -8.24 18.66 1.14
N ARG A 778 -9.08 18.80 2.17
CA ARG A 778 -9.50 20.14 2.63
C ARG A 778 -8.36 20.82 3.39
N ALA A 779 -8.18 22.11 3.17
CA ALA A 779 -7.20 22.90 3.90
C ALA A 779 -7.66 24.37 3.99
N SER A 780 -7.76 24.89 5.20
CA SER A 780 -8.11 26.29 5.46
C SER A 780 -7.73 26.70 6.88
N ILE A 781 -7.86 27.99 7.21
CA ILE A 781 -7.68 28.50 8.58
C ILE A 781 -9.04 28.90 9.12
N HIS A 782 -9.40 28.39 10.29
CA HIS A 782 -10.67 28.74 10.93
C HIS A 782 -10.69 30.25 11.31
N GLY A 783 -11.61 31.00 10.72
CA GLY A 783 -11.68 32.47 10.89
C GLY A 783 -11.90 32.92 12.33
N GLY A 784 -12.74 32.22 13.10
CA GLY A 784 -12.97 32.50 14.52
C GLY A 784 -11.71 32.36 15.37
N ALA A 785 -11.04 31.20 15.30
CA ALA A 785 -9.76 30.96 15.97
C ALA A 785 -8.69 32.02 15.66
N LEU A 786 -8.57 32.41 14.38
CA LEU A 786 -7.66 33.48 14.00
C LEU A 786 -8.06 34.81 14.64
N ALA A 787 -9.33 35.21 14.53
CA ALA A 787 -9.83 36.46 15.10
C ALA A 787 -9.58 36.53 16.62
N ASP A 788 -9.91 35.46 17.36
CA ASP A 788 -9.71 35.39 18.80
C ASP A 788 -8.23 35.46 19.18
N ALA A 789 -7.35 34.83 18.39
CA ALA A 789 -5.91 34.97 18.59
C ALA A 789 -5.44 36.40 18.32
N LEU A 790 -5.88 37.04 17.23
CA LEU A 790 -5.50 38.40 16.88
C LEU A 790 -6.02 39.44 17.89
N ILE A 791 -7.19 39.24 18.48
CA ILE A 791 -7.73 40.09 19.57
C ILE A 791 -6.84 40.03 20.81
N LYS A 792 -6.29 38.85 21.12
CA LYS A 792 -5.35 38.65 22.24
C LYS A 792 -3.98 39.30 21.98
N LEU A 793 -3.67 39.67 20.72
CA LEU A 793 -2.42 40.37 20.40
C LEU A 793 -2.52 41.86 20.76
N GLY A 794 -1.53 42.35 21.50
CA GLY A 794 -1.29 43.78 21.64
C GLY A 794 -0.76 44.43 20.36
N PRO A 795 -0.54 45.76 20.35
CA PRO A 795 0.15 46.44 19.25
C PRO A 795 1.54 45.84 19.03
N ALA A 796 1.95 45.70 17.77
CA ALA A 796 3.28 45.19 17.43
C ALA A 796 4.35 46.19 17.89
N SER A 797 5.28 45.76 18.74
CA SER A 797 6.47 46.55 19.06
C SER A 797 7.57 46.30 18.03
N ALA A 798 8.38 47.32 17.72
CA ALA A 798 9.47 47.20 16.74
C ALA A 798 10.50 46.11 17.08
N GLU A 799 10.65 45.75 18.36
CA GLU A 799 11.59 44.71 18.80
C GLU A 799 11.03 43.28 18.70
N GLN A 800 9.72 43.12 18.54
CA GLN A 800 9.03 41.83 18.55
C GLN A 800 8.92 41.26 17.13
N LEU A 801 9.44 40.04 16.91
CA LEU A 801 9.21 39.26 15.69
C LEU A 801 7.94 38.43 15.86
N ARG A 802 6.99 38.57 14.93
CA ARG A 802 5.75 37.77 14.88
C ARG A 802 5.82 36.77 13.73
N VAL A 803 5.63 35.50 14.07
CA VAL A 803 5.70 34.34 13.17
C VAL A 803 4.37 33.60 13.20
N ALA A 804 3.78 33.30 12.05
CA ALA A 804 2.63 32.41 11.94
C ALA A 804 3.11 31.03 11.47
N VAL A 805 2.49 29.95 11.97
CA VAL A 805 2.83 28.57 11.65
C VAL A 805 1.57 27.80 11.32
N PHE A 806 1.55 27.11 10.18
CA PHE A 806 0.50 26.18 9.77
C PHE A 806 1.10 25.10 8.85
N HIS A 807 0.36 24.04 8.53
CA HIS A 807 0.92 22.91 7.77
C HIS A 807 0.79 23.06 6.25
N HIS A 808 -0.44 23.23 5.75
CA HIS A 808 -0.75 23.21 4.32
C HIS A 808 -0.22 24.46 3.58
N PRO A 809 0.22 24.34 2.32
CA PRO A 809 0.76 25.46 1.58
C PRO A 809 -0.29 26.42 1.06
N ILE A 810 0.16 27.64 0.75
CA ILE A 810 -0.65 28.67 0.09
C ILE A 810 -0.53 28.56 -1.44
N HIS A 811 0.67 28.21 -1.93
CA HIS A 811 0.99 28.12 -3.35
C HIS A 811 1.54 26.72 -3.66
N SER A 812 0.72 25.85 -4.25
CA SER A 812 1.16 24.57 -4.80
C SER A 812 0.25 24.14 -5.95
N GLY A 813 0.70 23.16 -6.74
CA GLY A 813 -0.13 22.50 -7.77
C GLY A 813 -1.05 21.41 -7.22
N GLU A 814 -1.03 21.19 -5.91
CA GLU A 814 -1.77 20.12 -5.23
C GLU A 814 -3.15 20.61 -4.77
N GLU A 815 -4.10 19.68 -4.66
CA GLU A 815 -5.50 19.99 -4.29
C GLU A 815 -5.63 20.35 -2.80
N SER A 816 -4.74 19.83 -1.95
CA SER A 816 -4.65 20.02 -0.49
C SER A 816 -4.07 21.36 -0.03
N ARG A 817 -3.88 22.33 -0.94
CA ARG A 817 -3.45 23.68 -0.59
C ARG A 817 -4.56 24.51 0.05
N ILE A 818 -4.18 25.51 0.83
CA ILE A 818 -5.10 26.53 1.32
C ILE A 818 -5.58 27.39 0.14
N LYS A 819 -6.89 27.32 -0.14
CA LYS A 819 -7.52 28.04 -1.25
C LYS A 819 -7.91 29.47 -0.89
N ASP A 820 -8.42 29.66 0.31
CA ASP A 820 -8.74 30.99 0.84
C ASP A 820 -7.54 31.58 1.58
N VAL A 821 -6.87 32.52 0.91
CA VAL A 821 -5.64 33.16 1.40
C VAL A 821 -5.91 34.53 2.02
N GLY A 822 -7.19 34.92 2.19
CA GLY A 822 -7.59 36.22 2.73
C GLY A 822 -7.04 36.49 4.14
N PHE A 823 -6.85 35.43 4.94
CA PHE A 823 -6.30 35.52 6.29
C PHE A 823 -4.87 36.10 6.35
N LEU A 824 -4.08 35.98 5.28
CA LEU A 824 -2.74 36.57 5.20
C LEU A 824 -2.78 38.10 5.30
N GLN A 825 -3.87 38.72 4.84
CA GLN A 825 -4.08 40.16 4.99
C GLN A 825 -4.16 40.54 6.47
N GLN A 826 -4.89 39.75 7.27
CA GLN A 826 -5.01 39.98 8.71
C GLN A 826 -3.64 39.81 9.39
N LEU A 827 -2.89 38.76 9.04
CA LEU A 827 -1.53 38.58 9.56
C LEU A 827 -0.63 39.78 9.22
N ALA A 828 -0.64 40.25 7.96
CA ALA A 828 0.14 41.40 7.54
C ALA A 828 -0.23 42.69 8.29
N VAL A 829 -1.53 42.97 8.47
CA VAL A 829 -2.04 44.14 9.20
C VAL A 829 -1.66 44.08 10.68
N HIS A 830 -1.65 42.89 11.28
CA HIS A 830 -1.24 42.67 12.67
C HIS A 830 0.28 42.50 12.86
N GLY A 831 1.09 42.87 11.86
CA GLY A 831 2.55 42.97 11.99
C GLY A 831 3.29 41.64 12.02
N PHE A 832 2.68 40.56 11.50
CA PHE A 832 3.43 39.35 11.22
C PHE A 832 4.45 39.62 10.11
N ARG A 833 5.63 38.98 10.22
CA ARG A 833 6.72 39.10 9.23
C ARG A 833 7.03 37.79 8.53
N LEU A 834 6.85 36.68 9.24
CA LEU A 834 7.24 35.35 8.80
C LEU A 834 6.07 34.37 8.91
N VAL A 835 5.95 33.49 7.93
CA VAL A 835 5.05 32.36 7.88
C VAL A 835 5.90 31.11 7.69
N LEU A 836 5.73 30.11 8.55
CA LEU A 836 6.39 28.82 8.46
C LEU A 836 5.36 27.75 8.10
N HIS A 837 5.64 26.94 7.08
CA HIS A 837 4.77 25.81 6.73
C HIS A 837 5.51 24.57 6.22
N GLY A 838 4.74 23.49 6.05
CA GLY A 838 5.15 22.17 5.59
C GLY A 838 4.48 21.75 4.28
N HIS A 839 4.28 20.43 4.11
CA HIS A 839 3.45 19.76 3.09
C HIS A 839 3.95 19.88 1.64
N VAL A 840 4.58 21.00 1.27
CA VAL A 840 5.34 21.10 0.01
C VAL A 840 6.64 20.37 0.25
N HIS A 841 6.84 19.23 -0.42
CA HIS A 841 8.02 18.36 -0.31
C HIS A 841 9.31 18.99 -0.86
N ARG A 842 9.44 20.32 -0.76
CA ARG A 842 10.55 21.15 -1.18
C ARG A 842 10.60 22.41 -0.31
N ALA A 843 11.76 22.73 0.24
CA ALA A 843 12.04 24.04 0.81
C ALA A 843 11.89 25.14 -0.27
N ASP A 844 10.99 26.08 -0.02
CA ASP A 844 10.63 27.17 -0.90
C ASP A 844 10.51 28.47 -0.10
N ALA A 845 10.68 29.60 -0.78
CA ALA A 845 10.57 30.93 -0.21
C ALA A 845 9.71 31.80 -1.13
N SER A 846 8.61 32.33 -0.60
CA SER A 846 7.75 33.24 -1.34
C SER A 846 7.41 34.48 -0.53
N LEU A 847 7.17 35.59 -1.23
CA LEU A 847 6.90 36.88 -0.63
C LEU A 847 5.44 37.28 -0.89
N TYR A 848 4.67 37.45 0.17
CA TYR A 848 3.35 38.03 0.11
C TYR A 848 3.43 39.53 0.45
N ARG A 849 3.14 40.39 -0.53
CA ARG A 849 3.13 41.86 -0.36
C ARG A 849 1.71 42.35 -0.16
N TYR A 850 1.42 42.92 1.00
CA TYR A 850 0.10 43.48 1.31
C TYR A 850 -0.08 44.88 0.73
N ASP A 851 0.89 45.77 0.93
CA ASP A 851 0.90 47.12 0.35
C ASP A 851 2.25 47.47 -0.28
N ARG A 852 2.23 48.45 -1.20
CA ARG A 852 3.39 48.88 -1.98
C ARG A 852 3.91 50.25 -1.51
N SER A 853 4.07 50.41 -0.20
CA SER A 853 4.68 51.62 0.36
C SER A 853 6.11 51.80 -0.18
N PRO A 854 6.57 53.04 -0.45
CA PRO A 854 7.95 53.33 -0.82
C PRO A 854 8.99 52.77 0.16
N SER A 855 8.61 52.64 1.44
CA SER A 855 9.39 52.01 2.52
C SER A 855 9.20 50.48 2.60
N GLY A 856 8.94 49.82 1.47
CA GLY A 856 8.77 48.36 1.36
C GLY A 856 7.44 47.77 1.89
N GLY A 857 6.67 48.54 2.67
CA GLY A 857 5.28 48.20 3.02
C GLY A 857 5.13 46.99 3.95
N ARG A 858 3.88 46.61 4.24
CA ARG A 858 3.59 45.37 5.00
C ARG A 858 3.75 44.15 4.10
N GLN A 859 4.57 43.20 4.53
CA GLN A 859 4.89 42.01 3.76
C GLN A 859 5.20 40.80 4.64
N LEU A 860 4.81 39.61 4.18
CA LEU A 860 5.04 38.32 4.84
C LEU A 860 5.98 37.47 4.00
N GLU A 861 6.99 36.91 4.64
CA GLU A 861 7.89 35.93 4.03
C GLU A 861 7.38 34.55 4.40
N VAL A 862 7.13 33.73 3.39
CA VAL A 862 6.60 32.39 3.54
C VAL A 862 7.74 31.42 3.31
N VAL A 863 8.07 30.63 4.34
CA VAL A 863 9.20 29.71 4.37
C VAL A 863 8.69 28.29 4.56
N ALA A 864 8.98 27.42 3.58
CA ALA A 864 8.66 26.00 3.65
C ALA A 864 9.86 25.18 4.18
N ALA A 865 9.63 24.24 5.09
CA ALA A 865 10.68 23.35 5.60
C ALA A 865 11.09 22.23 4.63
N GLY A 866 10.17 21.76 3.79
CA GLY A 866 10.30 20.47 3.10
C GLY A 866 10.11 19.28 4.07
N THR A 867 10.32 18.06 3.58
CA THR A 867 10.04 16.83 4.35
C THR A 867 11.25 16.40 5.19
N PHE A 868 11.10 16.31 6.51
CA PHE A 868 12.17 15.83 7.40
C PHE A 868 12.26 14.29 7.47
N GLY A 869 11.10 13.65 7.52
CA GLY A 869 10.88 12.24 7.79
C GLY A 869 11.26 11.26 6.68
N ALA A 870 10.83 10.00 6.81
CA ALA A 870 11.05 8.99 5.77
C ALA A 870 10.14 9.23 4.55
N PRO A 871 10.48 8.70 3.35
CA PRO A 871 9.66 8.82 2.16
C PRO A 871 8.25 8.25 2.39
N THR A 872 7.24 9.11 2.35
CA THR A 872 5.84 8.70 2.31
C THR A 872 5.40 8.47 0.86
N ARG A 873 4.18 7.96 0.65
CA ARG A 873 3.59 7.83 -0.70
C ARG A 873 3.46 9.19 -1.41
N GLU A 874 3.45 10.26 -0.65
CA GLU A 874 3.32 11.63 -1.12
C GLU A 874 4.70 12.24 -1.46
N TRP A 875 5.80 11.67 -0.95
CA TRP A 875 7.16 12.08 -1.29
C TRP A 875 7.42 11.89 -2.79
N VAL A 876 7.75 12.98 -3.48
CA VAL A 876 8.00 12.99 -4.92
C VAL A 876 9.46 12.58 -5.17
N PRO A 877 9.71 11.45 -5.88
CA PRO A 877 11.07 11.04 -6.21
C PRO A 877 11.83 12.17 -6.93
N GLY A 878 12.94 12.61 -6.35
CA GLY A 878 13.79 13.68 -6.89
C GLY A 878 13.96 14.91 -5.98
N TYR A 879 13.19 15.05 -4.89
CA TYR A 879 13.43 16.08 -3.87
C TYR A 879 14.09 15.49 -2.62
N PRO A 880 15.17 16.11 -2.08
CA PRO A 880 15.82 15.59 -0.88
C PRO A 880 14.96 15.81 0.36
N LEU A 881 15.26 15.09 1.44
CA LEU A 881 14.74 15.38 2.77
C LEU A 881 15.37 16.67 3.30
N GLN A 882 14.61 17.51 4.01
CA GLN A 882 15.01 18.88 4.32
C GLN A 882 14.63 19.31 5.74
N TYR A 883 15.38 20.29 6.26
CA TYR A 883 14.97 21.08 7.41
C TYR A 883 15.58 22.48 7.34
N ASN A 884 15.01 23.41 8.12
CA ASN A 884 15.49 24.79 8.19
C ASN A 884 16.06 25.12 9.57
N LEU A 885 17.17 25.85 9.60
CA LEU A 885 17.70 26.51 10.78
C LEU A 885 17.62 28.03 10.59
N LEU A 886 16.85 28.70 11.44
CA LEU A 886 16.66 30.14 11.38
C LEU A 886 17.56 30.84 12.42
N LEU A 887 18.42 31.73 11.94
CA LEU A 887 19.28 32.58 12.76
C LEU A 887 18.67 33.99 12.81
N ILE A 888 18.08 34.34 13.95
CA ILE A 888 17.35 35.60 14.14
C ILE A 888 18.27 36.60 14.83
N ALA A 889 18.75 37.58 14.07
CA ALA A 889 19.48 38.75 14.54
C ALA A 889 18.50 39.92 14.80
N PRO A 890 18.94 41.04 15.39
CA PRO A 890 18.08 42.22 15.60
C PRO A 890 17.51 42.83 14.32
N ASP A 891 18.26 42.77 13.23
CA ASP A 891 18.01 43.43 11.94
C ASP A 891 17.64 42.45 10.81
N ALA A 892 18.07 41.20 10.90
CA ALA A 892 17.87 40.20 9.86
C ALA A 892 17.54 38.80 10.40
N ILE A 893 16.94 37.98 9.54
CA ILE A 893 16.71 36.55 9.75
C ILE A 893 17.46 35.82 8.63
N THR A 894 18.44 35.00 8.98
CA THR A 894 19.08 34.10 8.01
C THR A 894 18.39 32.74 8.07
N VAL A 895 17.91 32.26 6.92
CA VAL A 895 17.35 30.92 6.79
C VAL A 895 18.44 30.03 6.19
N GLU A 896 18.93 29.06 6.97
CA GLU A 896 19.85 28.03 6.49
C GLU A 896 19.06 26.77 6.12
N THR A 897 19.14 26.37 4.84
CA THR A 897 18.47 25.16 4.34
C THR A 897 19.42 23.99 4.35
N ARG A 898 18.97 22.89 4.94
CA ARG A 898 19.74 21.63 5.04
C ARG A 898 19.03 20.57 4.23
N LYS A 899 19.80 19.70 3.59
CA LYS A 899 19.28 18.57 2.84
C LYS A 899 19.96 17.27 3.19
N ARG A 900 19.22 16.19 2.97
CA ARG A 900 19.70 14.83 3.00
C ARG A 900 19.08 14.09 1.82
N GLU A 901 19.93 13.55 0.95
CA GLU A 901 19.48 12.88 -0.29
C GLU A 901 19.04 11.43 -0.03
N GLU A 902 19.64 10.77 0.95
CA GLU A 902 19.39 9.37 1.30
C GLU A 902 18.80 9.26 2.70
N VAL A 903 17.81 8.39 2.92
CA VAL A 903 17.12 8.23 4.22
C VAL A 903 18.10 7.94 5.37
N ASN A 904 19.13 7.14 5.12
CA ASN A 904 20.17 6.80 6.11
C ASN A 904 21.44 7.66 5.98
N GLY A 905 21.43 8.65 5.08
CA GLY A 905 22.56 9.54 4.82
C GLY A 905 22.78 10.59 5.90
N ALA A 906 23.86 11.37 5.74
CA ALA A 906 24.12 12.54 6.57
C ALA A 906 23.42 13.79 5.99
N TRP A 907 23.11 14.73 6.87
CA TRP A 907 22.67 16.06 6.46
C TRP A 907 23.84 16.86 5.88
N SER A 908 23.53 17.75 4.95
CA SER A 908 24.47 18.62 4.26
C SER A 908 23.81 19.96 3.89
N PRO A 909 24.58 21.01 3.56
CA PRO A 909 24.00 22.27 3.10
C PRO A 909 23.22 22.10 1.79
N ASP A 910 22.02 22.70 1.70
CA ASP A 910 21.22 22.70 0.47
C ASP A 910 21.44 23.97 -0.35
N ALA A 911 22.49 23.99 -1.17
CA ALA A 911 22.87 25.13 -2.00
C ALA A 911 21.92 25.36 -3.18
N ARG A 912 20.69 25.81 -2.90
CA ARG A 912 19.63 26.04 -3.91
C ARG A 912 19.33 27.50 -4.22
N TRP A 913 19.79 28.43 -3.39
CA TRP A 913 19.40 29.84 -3.49
C TRP A 913 20.33 30.59 -4.42
N GLN A 914 19.85 30.93 -5.62
CA GLN A 914 20.64 31.68 -6.60
C GLN A 914 20.96 33.09 -6.12
N GLN A 915 22.18 33.56 -6.41
CA GLN A 915 22.70 34.87 -5.97
C GLN A 915 22.86 35.88 -7.12
N GLY A 916 22.19 35.62 -8.26
CA GLY A 916 22.30 36.43 -9.47
C GLY A 916 23.34 35.91 -10.48
N PRO A 917 23.48 36.58 -11.65
CA PRO A 917 24.30 36.09 -12.75
C PRO A 917 25.78 35.90 -12.36
N GLY A 918 26.32 34.71 -12.62
CA GLY A 918 27.73 34.38 -12.41
C GLY A 918 28.15 34.12 -10.96
N GLN A 919 27.20 34.04 -10.02
CA GLN A 919 27.45 33.72 -8.61
C GLN A 919 26.98 32.30 -8.29
N ASP A 920 27.74 31.59 -7.47
CA ASP A 920 27.37 30.24 -7.01
C ASP A 920 26.12 30.29 -6.12
N PRO A 921 25.23 29.28 -6.19
CA PRO A 921 24.10 29.20 -5.30
C PRO A 921 24.55 28.97 -3.86
N LEU A 922 23.81 29.54 -2.90
CA LEU A 922 24.12 29.43 -1.48
C LEU A 922 23.10 28.54 -0.75
N PRO A 923 23.48 27.91 0.37
CA PRO A 923 22.57 27.14 1.23
C PRO A 923 21.81 28.02 2.23
N ARG A 924 21.76 29.32 1.97
CA ARG A 924 21.14 30.32 2.85
C ARG A 924 20.63 31.51 2.07
N TYR A 925 19.65 32.20 2.64
CA TYR A 925 19.20 33.52 2.21
C TYR A 925 18.83 34.37 3.43
N VAL A 926 18.74 35.68 3.23
CA VAL A 926 18.54 36.66 4.31
C VAL A 926 17.23 37.40 4.12
N ILE A 927 16.43 37.43 5.17
CA ILE A 927 15.18 38.16 5.26
C ILE A 927 15.40 39.37 6.18
N PRO A 928 15.21 40.62 5.70
CA PRO A 928 15.29 41.80 6.56
C PRO A 928 14.10 41.84 7.54
N ARG A 929 14.36 42.16 8.82
CA ARG A 929 13.32 42.26 9.87
C ARG A 929 12.48 43.53 9.74
N SER A 930 13.05 44.60 9.20
CA SER A 930 12.34 45.82 8.82
C SER A 930 12.57 46.07 7.33
N PRO A 931 11.52 46.36 6.53
CA PRO A 931 11.75 46.92 5.21
C PRO A 931 12.43 48.29 5.41
N GLU A 932 13.52 48.53 4.69
CA GLU A 932 14.42 49.67 4.93
C GLU A 932 13.67 51.02 4.99
N ARG A 933 14.16 51.91 5.86
CA ARG A 933 13.79 53.32 5.94
C ARG A 933 14.24 54.09 4.71
#